data_AF-A0A1E4RE38-F1
#
_entry.id   AF-A0A1E4RE38-F1
#
_cell.length_a   1.000
_cell.length_b   1.000
_cell.length_c   1.000
_cell.angle_alpha   90.00
_cell.angle_beta   90.00
_cell.angle_gamma   90.00
#
_symmetry.space_group_name_H-M   'P 1'
#
loop_
_entity.id
_entity.type
_entity.pdbx_description
1 polymer ?
#
loop_
_entity_poly.entity_id
_entity_poly.type
_entity_poly.pdbx_seq_one_letter_code
_entity_poly.pdbx_strand_id
1 'polypeptide(L)'
;MLSKDGLLVLGRGLGWEIIAANLLYALSSPSISLVTGDRQESKRSLVLLVNAKEEENIKLSDILTELHWANTTSINRSSPENEGARLSDEYDELTDLDRSPLTIIGGDITSADKRRRTYDCGGTVSVTSRVLVVDLLSGILSPHDITGLFILHAERIKETSNESFIVNLYRDTNDWGFVKAISDKPEAFTGFTPLATNLKYLRLSNVFLWPRFHVEVSSSLTYKGKHSRQQKLEADRSRYVTEINVQLSTNMRKIQSALLACIQSCLQELKRHNPSLATEYWDMENIHDIDFVPRIRISLDSQWHRITWTSKQLVYDLATLKDLLSDLLVVDSLTYYQTVQSLVNVQAKSEAVGMTTTANLQPWLGVPEADTVISRARDRAFRETKISKSKDTIQSAGIEVNDLDEVKEDQLNYYIRNYVLEEQPKWDQLGLLLDDIMYEKSHNNNPRTDGPVLIMCSNTRTAKQISNLIPKLKKEENSMTGKKRFSAKKYMVSKLRDYRAWRETIYATRRIKADMDKQDETGAAGDTEGTNNEELQMSKTFTRGRGTPLSKRRRTRGASSVANVQRLYSGSVQEKNSEPVDLDDEIIENLENEVGQSDDEGDFDIEDEEKIFESIGKNDEIQEHIDIFDQIIVESYDEAINDALLQEISPAYIIMYEPSLSFIRRVEMYQAINRDTPARTYFMYYGTSVEEQSHLLNIRKEKEAFTKLIREKASLSKNFATEVDNWKFQLQKKQAVNTRIAGGARFRSDDDEMQVVVDVREFRSALPNLLYRVGIKVVPCMITVGDYIVSPKICIERKAIPDLISSFKSGRLYTQCEQMFRHYEMPTLLIEFDANHSFSFEPFSETNRNKLAPTNPIAAKLVGQDIQSKIIMLLIAFPKLKIIWSSSSYETAQIFLELKSNQEEPDIASAISKGVDSQIKSNDGGPPMYNDDAIDLLQNIPGINNVNYYNVIQKVRSIEDLVQLPLEAFYELLGQENGNKAFNFISNAVK
;
A
#
# COMPACT_ATOMS: atom_id res chain seq x y z
N MET A 1 -21.92 -22.36 14.07
CA MET A 1 -20.85 -22.56 13.06
C MET A 1 -20.43 -24.03 12.93
N LEU A 2 -20.32 -24.82 14.01
CA LEU A 2 -20.00 -26.25 13.91
C LEU A 2 -21.08 -27.07 13.17
N SER A 3 -22.36 -26.87 13.50
CA SER A 3 -23.47 -27.68 12.95
C SER A 3 -24.08 -27.18 11.65
N LYS A 4 -23.87 -25.91 11.30
CA LYS A 4 -24.48 -25.26 10.13
C LYS A 4 -23.46 -24.46 9.37
N ASP A 5 -23.62 -24.46 8.06
CA ASP A 5 -22.89 -23.60 7.14
C ASP A 5 -23.43 -22.19 7.18
N GLY A 6 -22.52 -21.22 7.09
CA GLY A 6 -22.90 -19.83 7.11
C GLY A 6 -21.72 -18.88 7.13
N LEU A 7 -22.05 -17.62 6.88
CA LEU A 7 -21.14 -16.48 6.95
C LEU A 7 -21.17 -15.91 8.37
N LEU A 8 -20.01 -15.83 9.02
CA LEU A 8 -19.84 -15.18 10.31
C LEU A 8 -19.23 -13.78 10.10
N VAL A 9 -19.98 -12.75 10.50
CA VAL A 9 -19.51 -11.36 10.51
C VAL A 9 -19.34 -10.91 11.96
N LEU A 10 -18.09 -10.66 12.35
CA LEU A 10 -17.70 -10.26 13.68
C LEU A 10 -17.44 -8.75 13.73
N GLY A 11 -17.73 -8.12 14.87
CA GLY A 11 -17.20 -6.79 15.16
C GLY A 11 -15.68 -6.82 15.19
N ARG A 12 -15.05 -5.80 14.59
CA ARG A 12 -13.58 -5.72 14.51
C ARG A 12 -12.97 -5.80 15.91
N GLY A 13 -11.87 -6.54 16.07
CA GLY A 13 -11.18 -6.71 17.35
C GLY A 13 -11.88 -7.61 18.38
N LEU A 14 -12.73 -8.55 17.95
CA LEU A 14 -13.26 -9.64 18.80
C LEU A 14 -12.43 -10.93 18.75
N GLY A 15 -11.32 -10.95 18.00
CA GLY A 15 -10.42 -12.11 17.91
C GLY A 15 -10.96 -13.23 17.01
N TRP A 16 -11.16 -12.95 15.72
CA TRP A 16 -11.62 -13.97 14.77
C TRP A 16 -10.61 -15.11 14.59
N GLU A 17 -9.31 -14.83 14.78
CA GLU A 17 -8.19 -15.77 14.64
C GLU A 17 -8.37 -16.98 15.58
N ILE A 18 -8.65 -16.72 16.87
CA ILE A 18 -8.89 -17.75 17.89
C ILE A 18 -10.14 -18.56 17.54
N ILE A 19 -11.21 -17.91 17.06
CA ILE A 19 -12.45 -18.59 16.66
C ILE A 19 -12.18 -19.49 15.44
N ALA A 20 -11.45 -18.99 14.45
CA ALA A 20 -11.10 -19.73 13.25
C ALA A 20 -10.23 -20.95 13.57
N ALA A 21 -9.17 -20.78 14.37
CA ALA A 21 -8.29 -21.88 14.78
C ALA A 21 -9.05 -22.97 15.54
N ASN A 22 -9.90 -22.60 16.51
CA ASN A 22 -10.73 -23.57 17.24
C ASN A 22 -11.72 -24.31 16.32
N LEU A 23 -12.32 -23.60 15.36
CA LEU A 23 -13.21 -24.22 14.37
C LEU A 23 -12.44 -25.17 13.45
N LEU A 24 -11.28 -24.76 12.94
CA LEU A 24 -10.43 -25.57 12.07
C LEU A 24 -9.95 -26.84 12.80
N TYR A 25 -9.51 -26.70 14.05
CA TYR A 25 -9.12 -27.82 14.89
C TYR A 25 -10.28 -28.83 15.08
N ALA A 26 -11.46 -28.34 15.46
CA ALA A 26 -12.63 -29.20 15.65
C ALA A 26 -13.06 -29.89 14.35
N LEU A 27 -12.99 -29.19 13.21
CA LEU A 27 -13.39 -29.70 11.90
C LEU A 27 -12.35 -30.63 11.26
N SER A 28 -11.08 -30.56 11.68
CA SER A 28 -9.98 -31.40 11.16
C SER A 28 -9.69 -32.65 12.00
N SER A 29 -10.17 -32.68 13.25
CA SER A 29 -9.95 -33.78 14.20
C SER A 29 -10.53 -35.16 13.83
N PRO A 30 -11.68 -35.31 13.13
CA PRO A 30 -12.21 -36.65 12.86
C PRO A 30 -11.37 -37.37 11.80
N SER A 31 -10.77 -38.51 12.18
CA SER A 31 -10.16 -39.47 11.25
C SER A 31 -11.13 -40.62 10.96
N ILE A 32 -11.23 -41.01 9.69
CA ILE A 32 -11.99 -42.19 9.26
C ILE A 32 -11.00 -43.24 8.82
N SER A 33 -11.06 -44.44 9.39
CA SER A 33 -10.31 -45.60 8.89
C SER A 33 -11.00 -46.15 7.64
N LEU A 34 -10.38 -45.97 6.48
CA LEU A 34 -10.80 -46.59 5.24
C LEU A 34 -10.19 -47.99 5.18
N VAL A 35 -11.05 -49.02 5.13
CA VAL A 35 -10.61 -50.40 4.92
C VAL A 35 -10.74 -50.69 3.42
N THR A 36 -9.60 -50.79 2.72
CA THR A 36 -9.57 -51.14 1.30
C THR A 36 -8.83 -52.47 1.14
N GLY A 37 -9.56 -53.58 1.21
CA GLY A 37 -8.96 -54.93 1.25
C GLY A 37 -8.24 -55.19 2.58
N ASP A 38 -7.03 -55.75 2.55
CA ASP A 38 -6.18 -56.02 3.74
C ASP A 38 -5.42 -54.78 4.25
N ARG A 39 -5.61 -53.60 3.64
CA ARG A 39 -4.98 -52.34 4.07
C ARG A 39 -5.99 -51.44 4.77
N GLN A 40 -5.71 -51.14 6.04
CA GLN A 40 -6.41 -50.14 6.83
C GLN A 40 -5.62 -48.83 6.73
N GLU A 41 -6.15 -47.84 6.02
CA GLU A 41 -5.55 -46.51 5.92
C GLU A 41 -6.43 -45.52 6.69
N SER A 42 -5.87 -44.80 7.66
CA SER A 42 -6.58 -43.71 8.33
C SER A 42 -6.53 -42.45 7.45
N LYS A 43 -7.68 -42.06 6.88
CA LYS A 43 -7.79 -40.81 6.13
C LYS A 43 -8.31 -39.72 7.07
N ARG A 44 -7.50 -38.69 7.28
CA ARG A 44 -7.92 -37.47 8.00
C ARG A 44 -8.81 -36.63 7.09
N SER A 45 -9.76 -35.91 7.67
CA SER A 45 -10.55 -34.92 6.94
C SER A 45 -9.65 -33.87 6.28
N LEU A 46 -9.92 -33.55 5.02
CA LEU A 46 -9.22 -32.49 4.28
C LEU A 46 -10.03 -31.19 4.36
N VAL A 47 -9.52 -30.22 5.12
CA VAL A 47 -10.12 -28.89 5.24
C VAL A 47 -9.19 -27.88 4.57
N LEU A 48 -9.71 -27.16 3.58
CA LEU A 48 -8.93 -26.18 2.85
C LEU A 48 -9.20 -24.77 3.39
N LEU A 49 -8.13 -24.10 3.81
CA LEU A 49 -8.13 -22.70 4.16
C LEU A 49 -7.82 -21.86 2.91
N VAL A 50 -8.73 -20.96 2.56
CA VAL A 50 -8.66 -20.12 1.35
C VAL A 50 -8.64 -18.64 1.74
N ASN A 51 -7.90 -17.84 0.98
CA ASN A 51 -7.80 -16.39 1.11
C ASN A 51 -7.14 -15.91 2.43
N ALA A 52 -6.27 -16.73 3.02
CA ALA A 52 -5.43 -16.34 4.15
C ALA A 52 -4.19 -15.57 3.69
N LYS A 53 -3.79 -14.52 4.42
CA LYS A 53 -2.49 -13.87 4.21
C LYS A 53 -1.36 -14.70 4.81
N GLU A 54 -0.12 -14.41 4.40
CA GLU A 54 1.07 -15.10 4.91
C GLU A 54 1.23 -14.96 6.44
N GLU A 55 1.09 -13.75 6.97
CA GLU A 55 1.12 -13.47 8.41
C GLU A 55 0.01 -14.21 9.18
N GLU A 56 -1.20 -14.27 8.60
CA GLU A 56 -2.34 -14.96 9.20
C GLU A 56 -2.13 -16.49 9.21
N ASN A 57 -1.48 -17.04 8.18
CA ASN A 57 -1.12 -18.45 8.14
C ASN A 57 -0.14 -18.83 9.25
N ILE A 58 0.85 -17.97 9.53
CA ILE A 58 1.83 -18.20 10.61
C ILE A 58 1.09 -18.26 11.95
N LYS A 59 0.30 -17.22 12.27
CA LYS A 59 -0.48 -17.19 13.52
C LYS A 59 -1.43 -18.36 13.69
N LEU A 60 -2.18 -18.70 12.63
CA LEU A 60 -3.11 -19.82 12.69
C LEU A 60 -2.36 -21.13 12.89
N SER A 61 -1.18 -21.29 12.30
CA SER A 61 -0.29 -22.42 12.55
C SER A 61 0.13 -22.49 14.02
N ASP A 62 0.54 -21.37 14.61
CA ASP A 62 0.98 -21.31 16.00
C ASP A 62 -0.16 -21.68 16.95
N ILE A 63 -1.32 -21.03 16.80
CA ILE A 63 -2.50 -21.31 17.64
C ILE A 63 -2.97 -22.76 17.47
N LEU A 64 -2.95 -23.31 16.25
CA LEU A 64 -3.31 -24.72 16.03
C LEU A 64 -2.31 -25.68 16.68
N THR A 65 -1.03 -25.32 16.71
CA THR A 65 0.02 -26.11 17.37
C THR A 65 -0.16 -26.09 18.87
N GLU A 66 -0.45 -24.93 19.47
CA GLU A 66 -0.79 -24.80 20.89
C GLU A 66 -2.03 -25.62 21.26
N LEU A 67 -3.10 -25.55 20.46
CA LEU A 67 -4.32 -26.33 20.68
C LEU A 67 -4.05 -27.84 20.57
N HIS A 68 -3.21 -28.26 19.63
CA HIS A 68 -2.79 -29.65 19.49
C HIS A 68 -2.03 -30.13 20.74
N TRP A 69 -1.04 -29.36 21.20
CA TRP A 69 -0.29 -29.67 22.43
C TRP A 69 -1.17 -29.69 23.69
N ALA A 70 -2.12 -28.77 23.81
CA ALA A 70 -3.05 -28.71 24.92
C ALA A 70 -3.96 -29.96 24.98
N ASN A 71 -4.36 -30.50 23.83
CA ASN A 71 -5.17 -31.71 23.80
C ASN A 71 -4.35 -32.96 24.17
N THR A 72 -3.15 -33.13 23.59
CA THR A 72 -2.27 -34.27 23.87
C THR A 72 -1.91 -34.36 25.36
N THR A 73 -1.63 -33.22 26.00
CA THR A 73 -1.38 -33.17 27.45
C THR A 73 -2.61 -33.50 28.29
N SER A 74 -3.82 -33.18 27.82
CA SER A 74 -5.07 -33.53 28.51
C SER A 74 -5.41 -35.03 28.43
N ILE A 75 -5.14 -35.68 27.29
CA ILE A 75 -5.34 -37.12 27.08
C ILE A 75 -4.43 -37.92 28.03
N ASN A 76 -3.16 -37.54 28.13
CA ASN A 76 -2.18 -38.19 29.00
C ASN A 76 -2.51 -38.08 30.50
N ARG A 77 -3.27 -37.07 30.93
CA ARG A 77 -3.71 -36.94 32.34
C ARG A 77 -4.96 -37.75 32.68
N SER A 78 -5.72 -38.20 31.68
CA SER A 78 -7.04 -38.81 31.88
C SER A 78 -7.03 -40.34 32.00
N SER A 79 -5.88 -41.01 31.94
CA SER A 79 -5.79 -42.49 32.09
C SER A 79 -4.54 -42.94 32.85
N PRO A 80 -4.56 -43.02 34.19
CA PRO A 80 -3.46 -43.60 34.97
C PRO A 80 -3.51 -45.13 35.13
N GLU A 81 -4.56 -45.83 34.66
CA GLU A 81 -4.85 -47.22 35.10
C GLU A 81 -4.72 -48.33 34.04
N ASN A 82 -4.25 -48.06 32.83
CA ASN A 82 -4.10 -49.12 31.80
C ASN A 82 -2.71 -49.12 31.13
N GLU A 83 -1.65 -49.31 31.92
CA GLU A 83 -0.29 -49.55 31.42
C GLU A 83 -0.05 -51.00 30.92
N GLY A 84 -1.06 -51.88 30.93
CA GLY A 84 -0.87 -53.32 30.72
C GLY A 84 -1.14 -53.89 29.32
N ALA A 85 -1.73 -53.15 28.37
CA ALA A 85 -2.30 -53.79 27.17
C ALA A 85 -2.35 -52.95 25.89
N ARG A 86 -1.30 -52.17 25.56
CA ARG A 86 -1.22 -51.42 24.28
C ARG A 86 0.16 -51.44 23.61
N LEU A 87 0.91 -52.53 23.72
CA LEU A 87 2.24 -52.68 23.09
C LEU A 87 2.22 -52.93 21.57
N SER A 88 1.08 -52.77 20.87
CA SER A 88 1.00 -52.92 19.40
C SER A 88 0.78 -51.61 18.63
N ASP A 89 0.39 -50.52 19.29
CA ASP A 89 -0.02 -49.28 18.61
C ASP A 89 1.01 -48.14 18.82
N GLU A 90 2.07 -48.37 19.59
CA GLU A 90 3.11 -47.38 19.92
C GLU A 90 3.97 -46.93 18.72
N TYR A 91 3.96 -47.64 17.59
CA TYR A 91 4.77 -47.28 16.42
C TYR A 91 4.10 -46.28 15.46
N ASP A 92 2.77 -46.12 15.49
CA ASP A 92 2.07 -45.13 14.64
C ASP A 92 1.90 -43.77 15.36
N GLU A 93 1.75 -43.74 16.69
CA GLU A 93 1.52 -42.48 17.45
C GLU A 93 2.77 -41.57 17.54
N LEU A 94 3.98 -42.13 17.42
CA LEU A 94 5.23 -41.34 17.39
C LEU A 94 5.42 -40.55 16.08
N THR A 95 4.70 -40.89 15.00
CA THR A 95 4.82 -40.20 13.71
C THR A 95 3.87 -39.00 13.56
N ASP A 96 2.92 -38.85 14.48
CA ASP A 96 1.90 -37.78 14.46
C ASP A 96 2.31 -36.53 15.24
N LEU A 97 3.36 -36.59 16.06
CA LEU A 97 3.96 -35.44 16.78
C LEU A 97 4.80 -34.52 15.87
N ASP A 98 5.33 -35.05 14.77
CA ASP A 98 6.19 -34.30 13.83
C ASP A 98 5.41 -33.64 12.68
N ARG A 99 4.09 -33.83 12.59
CA ARG A 99 3.27 -33.28 11.50
C ARG A 99 2.62 -31.97 11.91
N SER A 100 3.01 -30.89 11.24
CA SER A 100 2.42 -29.57 11.46
C SER A 100 0.90 -29.62 11.25
N PRO A 101 0.08 -29.09 12.18
CA PRO A 101 -1.38 -29.16 12.10
C PRO A 101 -1.95 -28.36 10.91
N LEU A 102 -1.16 -27.40 10.41
CA LEU A 102 -1.41 -26.66 9.18
C LEU A 102 -0.27 -26.92 8.19
N THR A 103 -0.62 -27.29 6.96
CA THR A 103 0.35 -27.33 5.84
C THR A 103 0.09 -26.16 4.90
N ILE A 104 1.12 -25.39 4.56
CA ILE A 104 1.00 -24.22 3.67
C ILE A 104 1.50 -24.58 2.27
N ILE A 105 0.67 -24.33 1.26
CA ILE A 105 1.03 -24.50 -0.16
C ILE A 105 1.17 -23.13 -0.82
N GLY A 106 2.42 -22.70 -0.98
CA GLY A 106 2.80 -21.47 -1.70
C GLY A 106 2.74 -21.61 -3.23
N GLY A 107 2.57 -20.49 -3.92
CA GLY A 107 2.28 -20.38 -5.36
C GLY A 107 3.32 -20.95 -6.32
N ASP A 108 4.61 -20.89 -5.98
CA ASP A 108 5.66 -20.95 -7.01
C ASP A 108 6.76 -22.03 -6.78
N ILE A 109 6.78 -22.73 -5.65
CA ILE A 109 7.93 -23.59 -5.25
C ILE A 109 7.55 -25.08 -5.12
N THR A 110 6.26 -25.43 -5.06
CA THR A 110 5.83 -26.81 -4.77
C THR A 110 5.45 -27.55 -6.05
N SER A 111 6.21 -28.59 -6.43
CA SER A 111 5.86 -29.50 -7.54
C SER A 111 4.45 -30.07 -7.39
N ALA A 112 3.74 -30.28 -8.51
CA ALA A 112 2.39 -30.85 -8.54
C ALA A 112 2.31 -32.19 -7.80
N ASP A 113 3.35 -33.03 -7.90
CA ASP A 113 3.41 -34.31 -7.21
C ASP A 113 3.50 -34.16 -5.69
N LYS A 114 4.23 -33.14 -5.22
CA LYS A 114 4.32 -32.83 -3.80
C LYS A 114 2.98 -32.32 -3.27
N ARG A 115 2.27 -31.46 -4.03
CA ARG A 115 0.93 -30.99 -3.67
C ARG A 115 -0.08 -32.14 -3.58
N ARG A 116 -0.06 -33.05 -4.55
CA ARG A 116 -0.92 -34.25 -4.54
C ARG A 116 -0.73 -35.08 -3.29
N ARG A 117 0.52 -35.38 -2.92
CA ARG A 117 0.84 -36.10 -1.68
C ARG A 117 0.34 -35.38 -0.44
N THR A 118 0.44 -34.05 -0.39
CA THR A 118 -0.09 -33.25 0.71
C THR A 118 -1.61 -33.38 0.83
N TYR A 119 -2.33 -33.31 -0.29
CA TYR A 119 -3.79 -33.47 -0.28
C TYR A 119 -4.21 -34.90 0.12
N ASP A 120 -3.48 -35.92 -0.36
CA ASP A 120 -3.73 -37.32 0.00
C ASP A 120 -3.51 -37.59 1.50
N CYS A 121 -2.54 -36.91 2.12
CA CYS A 121 -2.29 -37.00 3.56
C CYS A 121 -3.43 -36.41 4.42
N GLY A 122 -4.28 -35.55 3.86
CA GLY A 122 -5.38 -34.89 4.57
C GLY A 122 -4.92 -33.89 5.64
N GLY A 123 -5.87 -33.42 6.46
CA GLY A 123 -5.64 -32.38 7.48
C GLY A 123 -6.03 -30.98 7.03
N THR A 124 -5.56 -29.96 7.75
CA THR A 124 -5.82 -28.56 7.40
C THR A 124 -4.73 -28.05 6.45
N VAL A 125 -5.12 -27.62 5.26
CA VAL A 125 -4.17 -27.13 4.24
C VAL A 125 -4.54 -25.71 3.83
N SER A 126 -3.60 -24.78 3.95
CA SER A 126 -3.74 -23.41 3.45
C SER A 126 -3.23 -23.33 2.01
N VAL A 127 -4.09 -22.89 1.09
CA VAL A 127 -3.78 -22.84 -0.34
C VAL A 127 -4.20 -21.49 -0.92
N THR A 128 -3.36 -20.93 -1.77
CA THR A 128 -3.72 -19.71 -2.52
C THR A 128 -4.85 -19.99 -3.50
N SER A 129 -5.78 -19.03 -3.67
CA SER A 129 -6.98 -19.22 -4.50
C SER A 129 -6.64 -19.61 -5.95
N ARG A 130 -5.56 -19.06 -6.52
CA ARG A 130 -5.12 -19.38 -7.89
C ARG A 130 -4.64 -20.84 -8.02
N VAL A 131 -3.81 -21.31 -7.09
CA VAL A 131 -3.31 -22.70 -7.13
C VAL A 131 -4.46 -23.68 -6.94
N LEU A 132 -5.38 -23.40 -6.02
CA LEU A 132 -6.51 -24.28 -5.76
C LEU A 132 -7.45 -24.40 -6.97
N VAL A 133 -7.74 -23.30 -7.67
CA VAL A 133 -8.52 -23.35 -8.92
C VAL A 133 -7.84 -24.26 -9.96
N VAL A 134 -6.53 -24.10 -10.13
CA VAL A 134 -5.76 -24.89 -11.10
C VAL A 134 -5.72 -26.37 -10.70
N ASP A 135 -5.51 -26.67 -9.42
CA ASP A 135 -5.45 -28.04 -8.90
C ASP A 135 -6.82 -28.75 -9.02
N LEU A 136 -7.93 -28.03 -8.81
CA LEU A 136 -9.29 -28.54 -9.01
C LEU A 136 -9.61 -28.79 -10.49
N LEU A 137 -9.25 -27.87 -11.38
CA LEU A 137 -9.52 -28.00 -12.82
C LEU A 137 -8.63 -29.03 -13.52
N SER A 138 -7.38 -29.17 -13.08
CA SER A 138 -6.43 -30.17 -13.60
C SER A 138 -6.69 -31.58 -13.07
N GLY A 139 -7.54 -31.73 -12.05
CA GLY A 139 -7.85 -33.02 -11.43
C GLY A 139 -6.74 -33.54 -10.51
N ILE A 140 -5.80 -32.68 -10.08
CA ILE A 140 -4.82 -33.01 -9.02
C ILE A 140 -5.57 -33.25 -7.70
N LEU A 141 -6.61 -32.45 -7.46
CA LEU A 141 -7.49 -32.56 -6.30
C LEU A 141 -8.93 -32.80 -6.78
N SER A 142 -9.55 -33.88 -6.30
CA SER A 142 -10.97 -34.12 -6.58
C SER A 142 -11.85 -33.36 -5.56
N PRO A 143 -12.96 -32.73 -5.99
CA PRO A 143 -13.86 -32.05 -5.05
C PRO A 143 -14.52 -32.98 -4.01
N HIS A 144 -14.64 -34.27 -4.32
CA HIS A 144 -15.21 -35.27 -3.41
C HIS A 144 -14.27 -35.62 -2.26
N ASP A 145 -12.95 -35.44 -2.43
CA ASP A 145 -11.97 -35.66 -1.37
C ASP A 145 -11.95 -34.54 -0.33
N ILE A 146 -12.50 -33.37 -0.67
CA ILE A 146 -12.51 -32.18 0.20
C ILE A 146 -13.67 -32.28 1.20
N THR A 147 -13.34 -32.32 2.48
CA THR A 147 -14.32 -32.36 3.58
C THR A 147 -15.02 -31.02 3.77
N GLY A 148 -14.29 -29.91 3.60
CA GLY A 148 -14.89 -28.59 3.62
C GLY A 148 -13.94 -27.46 3.26
N LEU A 149 -14.55 -26.33 2.91
CA LEU A 149 -13.87 -25.07 2.59
C LEU A 149 -14.05 -24.07 3.73
N PHE A 150 -12.95 -23.49 4.18
CA PHE A 150 -12.91 -22.41 5.15
C PHE A 150 -12.35 -21.15 4.48
N ILE A 151 -13.19 -20.13 4.33
CA ILE A 151 -12.89 -18.92 3.56
C ILE A 151 -12.72 -17.74 4.51
N LEU A 152 -11.56 -17.09 4.44
CA LEU A 152 -11.27 -15.86 5.17
C LEU A 152 -11.59 -14.61 4.33
N HIS A 153 -11.75 -13.47 5.00
CA HIS A 153 -11.99 -12.15 4.39
C HIS A 153 -13.13 -12.14 3.37
N ALA A 154 -14.30 -12.65 3.78
CA ALA A 154 -15.46 -12.81 2.91
C ALA A 154 -15.97 -11.49 2.29
N GLU A 155 -15.63 -10.34 2.87
CA GLU A 155 -15.96 -9.01 2.35
C GLU A 155 -15.26 -8.67 1.04
N ARG A 156 -14.17 -9.36 0.70
CA ARG A 156 -13.40 -9.13 -0.55
C ARG A 156 -13.95 -9.90 -1.74
N ILE A 157 -14.85 -10.85 -1.50
CA ILE A 157 -15.34 -11.79 -2.51
C ILE A 157 -16.30 -11.09 -3.44
N LYS A 158 -15.98 -11.14 -4.73
CA LYS A 158 -16.82 -10.64 -5.82
C LYS A 158 -17.33 -11.79 -6.67
N GLU A 159 -18.35 -11.54 -7.49
CA GLU A 159 -18.91 -12.57 -8.38
C GLU A 159 -17.87 -13.26 -9.28
N THR A 160 -16.94 -12.47 -9.83
CA THR A 160 -15.91 -12.93 -10.77
C THR A 160 -14.59 -13.29 -10.10
N SER A 161 -14.54 -13.29 -8.75
CA SER A 161 -13.35 -13.63 -7.99
C SER A 161 -13.02 -15.12 -8.07
N ASN A 162 -11.76 -15.48 -7.83
CA ASN A 162 -11.31 -16.87 -7.82
C ASN A 162 -11.92 -17.65 -6.65
N GLU A 163 -12.19 -16.99 -5.52
CA GLU A 163 -12.82 -17.57 -4.35
C GLU A 163 -14.25 -18.01 -4.67
N SER A 164 -15.01 -17.14 -5.34
CA SER A 164 -16.34 -17.54 -5.84
C SER A 164 -16.25 -18.66 -6.87
N PHE A 165 -15.20 -18.67 -7.71
CA PHE A 165 -14.98 -19.74 -8.67
C PHE A 165 -14.73 -21.10 -7.99
N ILE A 166 -13.87 -21.14 -6.97
CA ILE A 166 -13.62 -22.34 -6.15
C ILE A 166 -14.91 -22.86 -5.51
N VAL A 167 -15.70 -21.97 -4.91
CA VAL A 167 -16.96 -22.36 -4.25
C VAL A 167 -17.95 -22.94 -5.26
N ASN A 168 -18.03 -22.38 -6.47
CA ASN A 168 -18.86 -22.93 -7.53
C ASN A 168 -18.37 -24.33 -7.97
N LEU A 169 -17.07 -24.47 -8.30
CA LEU A 169 -16.48 -25.76 -8.67
C LEU A 169 -16.70 -26.84 -7.62
N TYR A 170 -16.54 -26.48 -6.35
CA TYR A 170 -16.74 -27.36 -5.22
C TYR A 170 -18.19 -27.77 -5.04
N ARG A 171 -19.13 -26.81 -5.01
CA ARG A 171 -20.56 -27.10 -4.78
C ARG A 171 -21.28 -27.72 -5.98
N ASP A 172 -20.76 -27.56 -7.20
CA ASP A 172 -21.33 -28.20 -8.39
C ASP A 172 -21.06 -29.72 -8.42
N THR A 173 -20.09 -30.19 -7.64
CA THR A 173 -19.67 -31.60 -7.60
C THR A 173 -19.83 -32.24 -6.21
N ASN A 174 -19.68 -31.45 -5.13
CA ASN A 174 -19.78 -31.91 -3.75
C ASN A 174 -20.94 -31.24 -3.00
N ASP A 175 -21.95 -32.05 -2.67
CA ASP A 175 -23.13 -31.63 -1.92
C ASP A 175 -23.01 -31.81 -0.40
N TRP A 176 -22.17 -32.74 0.06
CA TRP A 176 -22.13 -33.15 1.48
C TRP A 176 -21.16 -32.33 2.33
N GLY A 177 -20.08 -31.83 1.71
CA GLY A 177 -19.05 -31.10 2.44
C GLY A 177 -19.47 -29.67 2.80
N PHE A 178 -18.77 -29.10 3.79
CA PHE A 178 -19.19 -27.83 4.39
C PHE A 178 -18.50 -26.62 3.75
N VAL A 179 -19.18 -25.47 3.75
CA VAL A 179 -18.56 -24.17 3.42
C VAL A 179 -18.78 -23.21 4.59
N LYS A 180 -17.70 -22.62 5.10
CA LYS A 180 -17.74 -21.64 6.18
C LYS A 180 -16.94 -20.42 5.80
N ALA A 181 -17.48 -19.24 6.05
CA ALA A 181 -16.85 -17.98 5.71
C ALA A 181 -16.82 -17.04 6.92
N ILE A 182 -15.72 -16.30 7.08
CA ILE A 182 -15.53 -15.32 8.17
C ILE A 182 -15.18 -13.96 7.59
N SER A 183 -15.68 -12.90 8.24
CA SER A 183 -15.29 -11.52 8.00
C SER A 183 -15.28 -10.72 9.30
N ASP A 184 -14.31 -9.82 9.45
CA ASP A 184 -14.15 -8.90 10.58
C ASP A 184 -14.33 -7.41 10.20
N LYS A 185 -14.60 -7.13 8.91
CA LYS A 185 -14.72 -5.79 8.32
C LYS A 185 -16.12 -5.54 7.74
N PRO A 186 -17.13 -5.31 8.60
CA PRO A 186 -18.52 -5.06 8.16
C PRO A 186 -18.65 -3.84 7.24
N GLU A 187 -17.79 -2.82 7.39
CA GLU A 187 -17.80 -1.58 6.59
C GLU A 187 -17.45 -1.79 5.11
N ALA A 188 -16.80 -2.91 4.77
CA ALA A 188 -16.43 -3.24 3.40
C ALA A 188 -17.59 -3.85 2.59
N PHE A 189 -18.64 -4.32 3.27
CA PHE A 189 -19.88 -4.77 2.63
C PHE A 189 -20.62 -3.56 2.03
N THR A 190 -20.36 -3.30 0.75
CA THR A 190 -20.89 -2.17 -0.01
C THR A 190 -21.84 -2.63 -1.11
N GLY A 191 -22.87 -1.83 -1.40
CA GLY A 191 -23.88 -2.14 -2.43
C GLY A 191 -25.31 -1.92 -1.93
N PHE A 192 -26.29 -2.22 -2.79
CA PHE A 192 -27.72 -2.08 -2.47
C PHE A 192 -28.20 -3.16 -1.48
N THR A 193 -27.81 -4.42 -1.71
CA THR A 193 -28.10 -5.58 -0.85
C THR A 193 -26.83 -6.43 -0.69
N PRO A 194 -25.83 -5.94 0.07
CA PRO A 194 -24.51 -6.56 0.13
C PRO A 194 -24.53 -7.96 0.78
N LEU A 195 -25.42 -8.20 1.73
CA LEU A 195 -25.50 -9.51 2.39
C LEU A 195 -26.06 -10.57 1.45
N ALA A 196 -27.14 -10.25 0.73
CA ALA A 196 -27.76 -11.15 -0.23
C ALA A 196 -26.79 -11.53 -1.36
N THR A 197 -26.05 -10.55 -1.90
CA THR A 197 -25.07 -10.80 -2.97
C THR A 197 -23.92 -11.70 -2.49
N ASN A 198 -23.38 -11.46 -1.30
CA ASN A 198 -22.26 -12.27 -0.80
C ASN A 198 -22.70 -13.69 -0.40
N LEU A 199 -23.91 -13.85 0.13
CA LEU A 199 -24.50 -15.18 0.36
C LEU A 199 -24.67 -15.95 -0.95
N LYS A 200 -25.10 -15.29 -2.02
CA LYS A 200 -25.20 -15.88 -3.35
C LYS A 200 -23.83 -16.32 -3.89
N TYR A 201 -22.80 -15.47 -3.78
CA TYR A 201 -21.45 -15.82 -4.27
C TYR A 201 -20.82 -16.99 -3.53
N LEU A 202 -21.09 -17.09 -2.23
CA LEU A 202 -20.60 -18.16 -1.36
C LEU A 202 -21.51 -19.40 -1.33
N ARG A 203 -22.67 -19.35 -2.00
CA ARG A 203 -23.72 -20.38 -1.92
C ARG A 203 -24.05 -20.80 -0.49
N LEU A 204 -24.20 -19.81 0.39
CA LEU A 204 -24.52 -19.99 1.81
C LEU A 204 -25.95 -19.56 2.12
N SER A 205 -26.61 -20.28 3.03
CA SER A 205 -27.99 -20.00 3.45
C SER A 205 -28.09 -19.20 4.75
N ASN A 206 -27.13 -19.36 5.66
CA ASN A 206 -27.18 -18.73 6.99
C ASN A 206 -26.12 -17.63 7.15
N VAL A 207 -26.46 -16.65 7.99
CA VAL A 207 -25.56 -15.57 8.42
C VAL A 207 -25.60 -15.44 9.93
N PHE A 208 -24.44 -15.36 10.56
CA PHE A 208 -24.27 -15.05 11.97
C PHE A 208 -23.64 -13.66 12.11
N LEU A 209 -24.37 -12.71 12.68
CA LEU A 209 -23.91 -11.34 12.90
C LEU A 209 -23.63 -11.17 14.39
N TRP A 210 -22.39 -10.82 14.73
CA TRP A 210 -21.93 -10.64 16.12
C TRP A 210 -21.32 -9.24 16.30
N PRO A 211 -22.14 -8.17 16.33
CA PRO A 211 -21.66 -6.83 16.62
C PRO A 211 -21.21 -6.71 18.09
N ARG A 212 -20.32 -5.75 18.41
CA ARG A 212 -19.89 -5.51 19.80
C ARG A 212 -21.02 -5.08 20.74
N PHE A 213 -22.06 -4.43 20.21
CA PHE A 213 -23.26 -4.06 20.97
C PHE A 213 -24.24 -5.23 21.14
N HIS A 214 -23.91 -6.45 20.71
CA HIS A 214 -24.68 -7.64 21.02
C HIS A 214 -24.68 -7.89 22.53
N VAL A 215 -25.85 -8.22 23.08
CA VAL A 215 -26.06 -8.31 24.54
C VAL A 215 -25.08 -9.28 25.20
N GLU A 216 -24.86 -10.44 24.60
CA GLU A 216 -23.94 -11.47 25.15
C GLU A 216 -22.47 -11.03 25.09
N VAL A 217 -22.06 -10.35 24.00
CA VAL A 217 -20.69 -9.86 23.82
C VAL A 217 -20.41 -8.76 24.83
N SER A 218 -21.30 -7.78 24.93
CA SER A 218 -21.21 -6.71 25.92
C SER A 218 -21.21 -7.28 27.34
N SER A 219 -22.04 -8.27 27.66
CA SER A 219 -22.05 -8.88 28.99
C SER A 219 -20.74 -9.59 29.35
N SER A 220 -20.07 -10.20 28.36
CA SER A 220 -18.79 -10.90 28.55
C SER A 220 -17.63 -9.92 28.74
N LEU A 221 -17.58 -8.85 27.93
CA LEU A 221 -16.55 -7.80 28.04
C LEU A 221 -16.71 -6.99 29.33
N THR A 222 -17.95 -6.73 29.73
CA THR A 222 -18.26 -5.96 30.96
C THR A 222 -18.37 -6.85 32.19
N TYR A 223 -18.04 -8.15 32.10
CA TYR A 223 -18.27 -9.10 33.19
C TYR A 223 -17.52 -8.66 34.45
N LYS A 224 -18.30 -8.44 35.51
CA LYS A 224 -17.80 -8.03 36.82
C LYS A 224 -17.72 -9.29 37.69
N GLY A 225 -16.50 -9.74 37.99
CA GLY A 225 -16.27 -10.82 38.95
C GLY A 225 -16.87 -10.52 40.32
N LYS A 226 -16.97 -11.54 41.18
CA LYS A 226 -17.40 -11.39 42.58
C LYS A 226 -16.24 -10.87 43.45
N HIS A 227 -15.81 -9.63 43.23
CA HIS A 227 -14.76 -8.99 44.04
C HIS A 227 -15.34 -8.18 45.21
N SER A 228 -14.51 -7.98 46.24
CA SER A 228 -14.79 -7.08 47.37
C SER A 228 -15.01 -5.64 46.89
N ARG A 229 -15.75 -4.81 47.65
CA ARG A 229 -16.18 -3.46 47.21
C ARG A 229 -15.02 -2.51 46.86
N GLN A 230 -13.87 -2.64 47.53
CA GLN A 230 -12.66 -1.83 47.27
C GLN A 230 -11.90 -2.31 46.02
N GLN A 231 -11.60 -3.61 45.91
CA GLN A 231 -10.99 -4.17 44.71
C GLN A 231 -11.85 -3.95 43.47
N LYS A 232 -13.18 -3.91 43.64
CA LYS A 232 -14.12 -3.57 42.57
C LYS A 232 -13.99 -2.12 42.10
N LEU A 233 -13.73 -1.17 43.00
CA LEU A 233 -13.54 0.24 42.65
C LEU A 233 -12.20 0.48 41.96
N GLU A 234 -11.14 -0.19 42.41
CA GLU A 234 -9.81 -0.11 41.79
C GLU A 234 -9.78 -0.79 40.42
N ALA A 235 -10.33 -2.01 40.32
CA ALA A 235 -10.48 -2.72 39.05
C ALA A 235 -11.43 -2.01 38.07
N ASP A 236 -12.48 -1.34 38.57
CA ASP A 236 -13.34 -0.51 37.73
C ASP A 236 -12.55 0.72 37.21
N ARG A 237 -11.70 1.38 38.02
CA ARG A 237 -10.87 2.52 37.57
C ARG A 237 -9.83 2.12 36.53
N SER A 238 -9.15 0.99 36.71
CA SER A 238 -8.10 0.52 35.80
C SER A 238 -8.63 -0.04 34.48
N ARG A 239 -9.90 -0.44 34.41
CA ARG A 239 -10.56 -0.86 33.15
C ARG A 239 -11.02 0.31 32.29
N TYR A 240 -11.17 1.51 32.85
CA TYR A 240 -11.55 2.67 32.05
C TYR A 240 -10.36 3.22 31.28
N VAL A 241 -10.65 3.57 30.04
CA VAL A 241 -9.72 4.28 29.18
C VAL A 241 -9.75 5.77 29.57
N THR A 242 -8.59 6.31 29.94
CA THR A 242 -8.44 7.74 30.27
C THR A 242 -8.16 8.52 28.99
N GLU A 243 -9.07 9.41 28.62
CA GLU A 243 -8.95 10.24 27.42
C GLU A 243 -8.17 11.53 27.72
N ILE A 244 -7.13 11.81 26.93
CA ILE A 244 -6.32 13.02 27.04
C ILE A 244 -6.53 13.85 25.78
N ASN A 245 -7.29 14.94 25.94
CA ASN A 245 -7.57 15.90 24.87
C ASN A 245 -6.46 16.96 24.81
N VAL A 246 -5.63 16.87 23.77
CA VAL A 246 -4.55 17.81 23.51
C VAL A 246 -5.03 18.88 22.53
N GLN A 247 -4.78 20.15 22.84
CA GLN A 247 -5.17 21.26 21.95
C GLN A 247 -4.11 21.54 20.88
N LEU A 248 -4.55 21.82 19.66
CA LEU A 248 -3.65 22.22 18.57
C LEU A 248 -3.06 23.61 18.81
N SER A 249 -1.83 23.81 18.33
CA SER A 249 -1.21 25.14 18.31
C SER A 249 -1.98 26.10 17.38
N THR A 250 -1.83 27.40 17.60
CA THR A 250 -2.50 28.41 16.77
C THR A 250 -2.08 28.34 15.30
N ASN A 251 -0.81 27.96 15.04
CA ASN A 251 -0.27 27.82 13.69
C ASN A 251 -0.80 26.54 13.03
N MET A 252 -0.80 25.41 13.77
CA MET A 252 -1.38 24.15 13.29
C MET A 252 -2.86 24.32 12.91
N ARG A 253 -3.66 24.98 13.75
CA ARG A 253 -5.08 25.21 13.45
C ARG A 253 -5.29 26.02 12.16
N LYS A 254 -4.47 27.05 11.94
CA LYS A 254 -4.53 27.86 10.71
C LYS A 254 -4.14 27.03 9.48
N ILE A 255 -3.06 26.23 9.58
CA ILE A 255 -2.62 25.33 8.51
C ILE A 255 -3.71 24.30 8.19
N GLN A 256 -4.30 23.65 9.20
CA GLN A 256 -5.40 22.70 9.02
C GLN A 256 -6.58 23.35 8.29
N SER A 257 -7.00 24.56 8.69
CA SER A 257 -8.11 25.27 8.03
C SER A 257 -7.81 25.61 6.57
N ALA A 258 -6.56 26.02 6.28
CA ALA A 258 -6.13 26.35 4.93
C ALA A 258 -6.04 25.11 4.03
N LEU A 259 -5.48 24.01 4.54
CA LEU A 259 -5.42 22.73 3.81
C LEU A 259 -6.82 22.19 3.50
N LEU A 260 -7.76 22.25 4.45
CA LEU A 260 -9.14 21.83 4.21
C LEU A 260 -9.82 22.68 3.12
N ALA A 261 -9.55 23.99 3.08
CA ALA A 261 -10.04 24.88 2.02
C ALA A 261 -9.39 24.59 0.65
N CYS A 262 -8.10 24.25 0.62
CA CYS A 262 -7.42 23.79 -0.60
C CYS A 262 -8.06 22.49 -1.12
N ILE A 263 -8.27 21.50 -0.24
CA ILE A 263 -8.93 20.23 -0.59
C ILE A 263 -10.33 20.48 -1.14
N GLN A 264 -11.12 21.36 -0.50
CA GLN A 264 -12.45 21.73 -0.96
C GLN A 264 -12.42 22.33 -2.38
N SER A 265 -11.47 23.24 -2.64
CA SER A 265 -11.30 23.86 -3.96
C SER A 265 -10.90 22.82 -5.02
N CYS A 266 -9.93 21.96 -4.74
CA CYS A 266 -9.52 20.87 -5.63
C CYS A 266 -10.65 19.89 -5.92
N LEU A 267 -11.45 19.54 -4.90
CA LEU A 267 -12.59 18.65 -5.06
C LEU A 267 -13.68 19.27 -5.94
N GLN A 268 -13.94 20.57 -5.80
CA GLN A 268 -14.89 21.29 -6.65
C GLN A 268 -14.41 21.37 -8.11
N GLU A 269 -13.12 21.60 -8.33
CA GLU A 269 -12.53 21.55 -9.68
C GLU A 269 -12.61 20.15 -10.29
N LEU A 270 -12.35 19.11 -9.49
CA LEU A 270 -12.46 17.73 -9.93
C LEU A 270 -13.90 17.37 -10.34
N LYS A 271 -14.89 17.80 -9.54
CA LYS A 271 -16.33 17.66 -9.86
C LYS A 271 -16.71 18.41 -11.14
N ARG A 272 -16.17 19.62 -11.32
CA ARG A 272 -16.44 20.45 -12.50
C ARG A 272 -15.89 19.81 -13.78
N HIS A 273 -14.73 19.17 -13.70
CA HIS A 273 -14.13 18.46 -14.83
C HIS A 273 -14.82 17.14 -15.16
N ASN A 274 -15.40 16.46 -14.16
CA ASN A 274 -15.98 15.11 -14.32
C ASN A 274 -17.41 15.01 -13.73
N PRO A 275 -18.40 15.74 -14.26
CA PRO A 275 -19.75 15.79 -13.69
C PRO A 275 -20.49 14.45 -13.78
N SER A 276 -20.20 13.61 -14.79
CA SER A 276 -20.83 12.29 -14.97
C SER A 276 -20.31 11.21 -14.02
N LEU A 277 -19.10 11.38 -13.49
CA LEU A 277 -18.44 10.42 -12.59
C LEU A 277 -18.56 10.83 -11.12
N ALA A 278 -19.03 12.05 -10.85
CA ALA A 278 -19.19 12.57 -9.51
C ALA A 278 -20.26 11.73 -8.77
N THR A 279 -19.82 11.04 -7.72
CA THR A 279 -20.71 10.28 -6.83
C THR A 279 -21.10 11.14 -5.63
N GLU A 280 -22.19 10.80 -4.94
CA GLU A 280 -22.56 11.41 -3.65
C GLU A 280 -21.45 11.27 -2.60
N TYR A 281 -20.54 10.31 -2.78
CA TYR A 281 -19.39 10.09 -1.91
C TYR A 281 -18.34 11.20 -1.99
N TRP A 282 -18.25 11.91 -3.12
CA TRP A 282 -17.29 12.99 -3.32
C TRP A 282 -17.70 14.22 -2.51
N ASP A 283 -17.62 14.17 -1.19
CA ASP A 283 -18.04 15.26 -0.33
C ASP A 283 -17.05 15.52 0.81
N MET A 284 -17.12 16.72 1.37
CA MET A 284 -16.21 17.18 2.42
C MET A 284 -16.30 16.31 3.67
N GLU A 285 -17.49 15.80 3.98
CA GLU A 285 -17.73 14.95 5.16
C GLU A 285 -16.92 13.64 5.12
N ASN A 286 -16.62 13.14 3.92
CA ASN A 286 -15.91 11.87 3.71
C ASN A 286 -14.39 12.03 3.60
N ILE A 287 -13.83 13.25 3.67
CA ILE A 287 -12.37 13.48 3.55
C ILE A 287 -11.58 12.79 4.66
N HIS A 288 -12.16 12.73 5.85
CA HIS A 288 -11.55 12.08 7.01
C HIS A 288 -11.49 10.56 6.87
N ASP A 289 -12.11 9.97 5.83
CA ASP A 289 -11.96 8.56 5.51
C ASP A 289 -10.59 8.26 4.94
N ILE A 290 -9.95 7.20 5.44
CA ILE A 290 -8.65 6.72 4.95
C ILE A 290 -8.74 6.35 3.47
N ASP A 291 -9.85 5.74 3.05
CA ASP A 291 -10.07 5.31 1.67
C ASP A 291 -10.63 6.39 0.73
N PHE A 292 -10.73 7.66 1.16
CA PHE A 292 -11.35 8.72 0.35
C PHE A 292 -10.73 8.85 -1.06
N VAL A 293 -9.41 9.07 -1.13
CA VAL A 293 -8.69 9.22 -2.41
C VAL A 293 -8.65 7.92 -3.22
N PRO A 294 -8.36 6.74 -2.63
CA PRO A 294 -8.51 5.47 -3.32
C PRO A 294 -9.91 5.24 -3.92
N ARG A 295 -10.99 5.55 -3.20
CA ARG A 295 -12.36 5.42 -3.72
C ARG A 295 -12.64 6.34 -4.88
N ILE A 296 -12.15 7.59 -4.83
CA ILE A 296 -12.22 8.51 -5.97
C ILE A 296 -11.45 7.94 -7.15
N ARG A 297 -10.22 7.44 -6.93
CA ARG A 297 -9.41 6.83 -7.98
C ARG A 297 -10.09 5.61 -8.60
N ILE A 298 -10.67 4.71 -7.79
CA ILE A 298 -11.43 3.54 -8.26
C ILE A 298 -12.64 3.97 -9.10
N SER A 299 -13.36 5.01 -8.67
CA SER A 299 -14.49 5.54 -9.46
C SER A 299 -14.06 6.15 -10.80
N LEU A 300 -12.81 6.62 -10.89
CA LEU A 300 -12.20 7.17 -12.10
C LEU A 300 -11.44 6.12 -12.93
N ASP A 301 -11.16 4.93 -12.39
CA ASP A 301 -10.22 3.96 -12.98
C ASP A 301 -10.73 3.45 -14.35
N SER A 302 -12.03 3.20 -14.45
CA SER A 302 -12.70 2.81 -15.70
C SER A 302 -12.46 3.82 -16.83
N GLN A 303 -12.36 5.11 -16.49
CA GLN A 303 -12.15 6.21 -17.44
C GLN A 303 -10.79 6.90 -17.27
N TRP A 304 -9.83 6.27 -16.57
CA TRP A 304 -8.56 6.91 -16.24
C TRP A 304 -7.79 7.32 -17.52
N HIS A 305 -7.98 6.60 -18.61
CA HIS A 305 -7.38 6.92 -19.90
C HIS A 305 -8.06 8.11 -20.61
N ARG A 306 -9.32 8.42 -20.29
CA ARG A 306 -10.13 9.50 -20.92
C ARG A 306 -10.06 10.82 -20.17
N ILE A 307 -9.90 10.78 -18.85
CA ILE A 307 -9.85 11.98 -18.03
C ILE A 307 -8.67 12.89 -18.41
N THR A 308 -8.87 14.19 -18.24
CA THR A 308 -7.84 15.19 -18.50
C THR A 308 -6.63 14.96 -17.61
N TRP A 309 -5.45 15.32 -18.11
CA TRP A 309 -4.24 15.32 -17.29
C TRP A 309 -4.43 16.17 -16.03
N THR A 310 -5.16 17.30 -16.12
CA THR A 310 -5.50 18.13 -14.95
C THR A 310 -6.33 17.36 -13.92
N SER A 311 -7.29 16.53 -14.32
CA SER A 311 -8.06 15.70 -13.38
C SER A 311 -7.18 14.64 -12.72
N LYS A 312 -6.24 14.04 -13.45
CA LYS A 312 -5.25 13.11 -12.89
C LYS A 312 -4.39 13.81 -11.85
N GLN A 313 -3.89 15.00 -12.19
CA GLN A 313 -3.08 15.82 -11.29
C GLN A 313 -3.86 16.19 -10.04
N LEU A 314 -5.12 16.62 -10.15
CA LEU A 314 -5.99 16.93 -9.00
C LEU A 314 -6.18 15.72 -8.07
N VAL A 315 -6.28 14.50 -8.60
CA VAL A 315 -6.37 13.29 -7.77
C VAL A 315 -5.06 13.05 -7.00
N TYR A 316 -3.91 13.26 -7.64
CA TYR A 316 -2.61 13.21 -6.96
C TYR A 316 -2.48 14.33 -5.92
N ASP A 317 -2.95 15.53 -6.23
CA ASP A 317 -2.90 16.68 -5.32
C ASP A 317 -3.84 16.49 -4.13
N LEU A 318 -4.99 15.86 -4.30
CA LEU A 318 -5.85 15.45 -3.18
C LEU A 318 -5.16 14.43 -2.28
N ALA A 319 -4.34 13.53 -2.84
CA ALA A 319 -3.52 12.62 -2.05
C ALA A 319 -2.46 13.40 -1.26
N THR A 320 -1.68 14.26 -1.91
CA THR A 320 -0.61 15.02 -1.25
C THR A 320 -1.15 15.99 -0.19
N LEU A 321 -2.27 16.67 -0.44
CA LEU A 321 -2.91 17.55 0.54
C LEU A 321 -3.41 16.78 1.78
N LYS A 322 -3.92 15.56 1.56
CA LYS A 322 -4.34 14.69 2.66
C LYS A 322 -3.14 14.19 3.46
N ASP A 323 -2.06 13.81 2.78
CA ASP A 323 -0.81 13.39 3.41
C ASP A 323 -0.19 14.53 4.23
N LEU A 324 -0.16 15.76 3.70
CA LEU A 324 0.25 16.96 4.43
C LEU A 324 -0.61 17.20 5.69
N LEU A 325 -1.91 16.92 5.59
CA LEU A 325 -2.83 17.11 6.71
C LEU A 325 -2.62 16.06 7.82
N SER A 326 -2.24 14.82 7.48
CA SER A 326 -1.75 13.85 8.48
C SER A 326 -0.37 14.21 9.01
N ASP A 327 0.55 14.63 8.15
CA ASP A 327 1.93 14.98 8.52
C ASP A 327 1.99 16.16 9.48
N LEU A 328 1.02 17.09 9.40
CA LEU A 328 0.90 18.23 10.32
C LEU A 328 0.86 17.78 11.80
N LEU A 329 0.23 16.64 12.08
CA LEU A 329 -0.01 16.11 13.43
C LEU A 329 1.11 15.16 13.90
N VAL A 330 1.74 14.45 12.95
CA VAL A 330 2.73 13.40 13.23
C VAL A 330 4.16 13.94 13.23
N VAL A 331 4.52 14.73 12.21
CA VAL A 331 5.90 15.12 11.90
C VAL A 331 6.31 16.37 12.69
N ASP A 332 7.59 16.50 13.05
CA ASP A 332 8.14 17.72 13.65
C ASP A 332 8.02 18.96 12.74
N SER A 333 8.10 20.16 13.32
CA SER A 333 7.87 21.41 12.60
C SER A 333 8.90 21.68 11.50
N LEU A 334 10.16 21.29 11.71
CA LEU A 334 11.26 21.45 10.73
C LEU A 334 11.08 20.53 9.54
N THR A 335 10.87 19.24 9.79
CA THR A 335 10.66 18.24 8.73
C THR A 335 9.37 18.50 7.96
N TYR A 336 8.30 18.94 8.65
CA TYR A 336 7.09 19.40 7.98
C TYR A 336 7.38 20.56 7.02
N TYR A 337 8.17 21.55 7.44
CA TYR A 337 8.59 22.64 6.56
C TYR A 337 9.43 22.16 5.37
N GLN A 338 10.34 21.19 5.55
CA GLN A 338 11.09 20.57 4.44
C GLN A 338 10.17 19.95 3.39
N THR A 339 9.14 19.23 3.81
CA THR A 339 8.18 18.61 2.88
C THR A 339 7.44 19.67 2.07
N VAL A 340 6.90 20.70 2.70
CA VAL A 340 6.22 21.82 2.03
C VAL A 340 7.18 22.52 1.07
N GLN A 341 8.40 22.83 1.51
CA GLN A 341 9.40 23.49 0.66
C GLN A 341 9.85 22.61 -0.51
N SER A 342 9.91 21.30 -0.34
CA SER A 342 10.23 20.37 -1.44
C SER A 342 9.17 20.41 -2.53
N LEU A 343 7.89 20.51 -2.17
CA LEU A 343 6.76 20.65 -3.11
C LEU A 343 6.84 21.99 -3.85
N VAL A 344 7.09 23.09 -3.13
CA VAL A 344 7.28 24.43 -3.73
C VAL A 344 8.48 24.46 -4.68
N ASN A 345 9.59 23.80 -4.32
CA ASN A 345 10.78 23.71 -5.15
C ASN A 345 10.54 22.94 -6.46
N VAL A 346 9.72 21.88 -6.43
CA VAL A 346 9.34 21.13 -7.64
C VAL A 346 8.53 22.01 -8.60
N GLN A 347 7.66 22.86 -8.05
CA GLN A 347 6.89 23.84 -8.81
C GLN A 347 7.79 24.92 -9.42
N ALA A 348 8.66 25.57 -8.63
CA ALA A 348 9.55 26.64 -9.11
C ALA A 348 10.49 26.18 -10.23
N LYS A 349 10.96 24.92 -10.17
CA LYS A 349 11.76 24.29 -11.23
C LYS A 349 11.02 24.21 -12.57
N SER A 350 9.69 24.05 -12.54
CA SER A 350 8.88 23.95 -13.76
C SER A 350 8.65 25.32 -14.43
N GLU A 351 8.72 26.41 -13.66
CA GLU A 351 8.54 27.78 -14.16
C GLU A 351 9.82 28.37 -14.79
N ALA A 352 11.00 28.04 -14.24
CA ALA A 352 12.28 28.60 -14.68
C ALA A 352 12.75 28.13 -16.08
N VAL A 353 12.33 26.95 -16.54
CA VAL A 353 12.81 26.35 -17.81
C VAL A 353 12.14 26.98 -19.05
N GLY A 354 11.17 27.88 -18.90
CA GLY A 354 10.49 28.55 -20.04
C GLY A 354 9.70 27.61 -20.97
N MET A 355 9.82 26.29 -20.79
CA MET A 355 8.96 25.28 -21.37
C MET A 355 7.61 25.36 -20.66
N THR A 356 6.59 25.78 -21.40
CA THR A 356 5.17 25.66 -21.05
C THR A 356 4.73 24.18 -21.05
N THR A 357 5.52 23.28 -20.51
CA THR A 357 5.03 21.98 -20.06
C THR A 357 4.24 22.22 -18.79
N THR A 358 2.98 22.64 -18.96
CA THR A 358 1.89 22.65 -17.97
C THR A 358 1.64 21.28 -17.30
N ALA A 359 2.53 20.31 -17.51
CA ALA A 359 2.42 18.91 -17.13
C ALA A 359 3.01 18.60 -15.74
N ASN A 360 3.46 19.60 -14.96
CA ASN A 360 3.92 19.44 -13.57
C ASN A 360 3.41 20.55 -12.63
N LEU A 361 2.45 21.36 -13.08
CA LEU A 361 1.92 22.43 -12.24
C LEU A 361 0.95 21.83 -11.22
N GLN A 362 1.24 21.96 -9.93
CA GLN A 362 0.28 21.63 -8.86
C GLN A 362 -0.75 22.78 -8.75
N PRO A 363 -1.99 22.63 -9.23
CA PRO A 363 -2.94 23.74 -9.32
C PRO A 363 -3.32 24.30 -7.95
N TRP A 364 -3.29 23.47 -6.91
CA TRP A 364 -3.60 23.89 -5.55
C TRP A 364 -2.62 24.93 -4.99
N LEU A 365 -1.38 25.00 -5.49
CA LEU A 365 -0.42 26.02 -5.05
C LEU A 365 -0.75 27.42 -5.58
N GLY A 366 -1.60 27.52 -6.60
CA GLY A 366 -2.10 28.81 -7.12
C GLY A 366 -3.26 29.40 -6.31
N VAL A 367 -3.75 28.66 -5.31
CA VAL A 367 -4.85 29.04 -4.43
C VAL A 367 -4.30 29.91 -3.30
N PRO A 368 -4.91 31.06 -2.93
CA PRO A 368 -4.35 31.97 -1.93
C PRO A 368 -4.22 31.33 -0.55
N GLU A 369 -5.01 30.31 -0.25
CA GLU A 369 -4.89 29.50 0.96
C GLU A 369 -3.55 28.76 1.02
N ALA A 370 -2.93 28.39 -0.11
CA ALA A 370 -1.62 27.74 -0.15
C ALA A 370 -0.49 28.66 0.38
N ASP A 371 -0.54 29.96 0.08
CA ASP A 371 0.42 30.94 0.61
C ASP A 371 0.36 30.98 2.15
N THR A 372 -0.85 30.83 2.71
CA THR A 372 -1.01 30.78 4.16
C THR A 372 -0.37 29.54 4.76
N VAL A 373 -0.47 28.38 4.10
CA VAL A 373 0.19 27.12 4.51
C VAL A 373 1.71 27.32 4.54
N ILE A 374 2.30 27.88 3.47
CA ILE A 374 3.75 28.12 3.37
C ILE A 374 4.21 29.09 4.46
N SER A 375 3.53 30.24 4.61
CA SER A 375 3.91 31.24 5.62
C SER A 375 3.83 30.70 7.05
N ARG A 376 2.80 29.90 7.36
CA ARG A 376 2.58 29.38 8.71
C ARG A 376 3.47 28.17 9.00
N ALA A 377 3.79 27.37 7.98
CA ALA A 377 4.81 26.33 8.10
C ALA A 377 6.18 26.94 8.39
N ARG A 378 6.53 28.04 7.72
CA ARG A 378 7.74 28.82 8.02
C ARG A 378 7.71 29.40 9.44
N ASP A 379 6.61 30.03 9.85
CA ASP A 379 6.45 30.54 11.22
C ASP A 379 6.57 29.43 12.27
N ARG A 380 6.14 28.20 11.96
CA ARG A 380 6.23 27.03 12.86
C ARG A 380 7.67 26.56 13.03
N ALA A 381 8.44 26.53 11.94
CA ALA A 381 9.83 26.08 11.93
C ALA A 381 10.78 27.17 12.44
N PHE A 382 10.60 28.42 12.02
CA PHE A 382 11.52 29.53 12.22
C PHE A 382 10.78 30.78 12.67
N ARG A 383 10.21 30.75 13.88
CA ARG A 383 9.57 31.95 14.43
C ARG A 383 10.62 32.96 14.85
N GLU A 384 10.68 34.09 14.14
CA GLU A 384 11.53 35.22 14.54
C GLU A 384 10.95 35.90 15.79
N THR A 385 11.73 35.94 16.87
CA THR A 385 11.45 36.78 18.03
C THR A 385 12.39 37.97 18.03
N LYS A 386 11.82 39.19 18.03
CA LYS A 386 12.58 40.42 18.20
C LYS A 386 12.78 40.65 19.68
N ILE A 387 13.94 40.28 20.20
CA ILE A 387 14.33 40.63 21.58
C ILE A 387 14.93 42.03 21.53
N SER A 388 14.17 43.05 21.95
CA SER A 388 14.73 44.36 22.25
C SER A 388 15.45 44.27 23.60
N LYS A 389 16.76 43.99 23.61
CA LYS A 389 17.56 44.16 24.84
C LYS A 389 17.61 45.66 25.17
N SER A 390 17.35 46.01 26.44
CA SER A 390 17.50 47.38 26.95
C SER A 390 18.99 47.77 26.97
N LYS A 391 19.26 49.07 26.80
CA LYS A 391 20.63 49.66 26.73
C LYS A 391 21.55 49.24 27.89
N ASP A 392 21.01 48.85 29.04
CA ASP A 392 21.79 48.51 30.24
C ASP A 392 22.58 47.20 30.13
N THR A 393 22.18 46.26 29.24
CA THR A 393 22.90 44.98 29.07
C THR A 393 24.14 45.11 28.18
N ILE A 394 24.25 46.21 27.41
CA ILE A 394 25.36 46.46 26.47
C ILE A 394 26.58 47.01 27.22
N GLN A 395 26.39 47.74 28.33
CA GLN A 395 27.47 48.27 29.16
C GLN A 395 28.22 47.21 29.96
N SER A 396 27.58 46.10 30.33
CA SER A 396 28.23 44.99 31.06
C SER A 396 29.09 44.08 30.17
N ALA A 397 29.01 44.22 28.84
CA ALA A 397 29.74 43.40 27.87
C ALA A 397 31.11 43.99 27.45
N GLY A 398 31.56 45.10 28.07
CA GLY A 398 32.94 45.60 27.92
C GLY A 398 33.31 46.14 26.53
N ILE A 399 32.33 46.62 25.74
CA ILE A 399 32.61 47.27 24.45
C ILE A 399 32.84 48.76 24.71
N GLU A 400 34.08 49.22 24.54
CA GLU A 400 34.42 50.65 24.63
C GLU A 400 33.74 51.42 23.49
N VAL A 401 32.85 52.34 23.86
CA VAL A 401 32.16 53.26 22.95
C VAL A 401 33.00 54.51 22.82
N ASN A 402 33.91 54.54 21.84
CA ASN A 402 34.47 55.79 21.32
C ASN A 402 34.32 55.78 19.81
N ASP A 403 33.71 56.85 19.29
CA ASP A 403 33.50 57.21 17.88
C ASP A 403 32.24 56.67 17.18
N LEU A 404 31.03 57.03 17.63
CA LEU A 404 29.81 56.91 16.81
C LEU A 404 28.79 58.03 17.08
N ASP A 405 29.11 59.28 16.70
CA ASP A 405 28.12 60.38 16.63
C ASP A 405 27.48 60.55 15.22
N GLU A 406 27.71 59.64 14.27
CA GLU A 406 27.10 59.69 12.92
C GLU A 406 26.58 58.34 12.39
N VAL A 407 25.91 57.54 13.23
CA VAL A 407 25.20 56.35 12.74
C VAL A 407 23.69 56.52 12.93
N LYS A 408 22.98 56.59 11.80
CA LYS A 408 21.51 56.65 11.71
C LYS A 408 20.88 55.50 12.50
N GLU A 409 19.79 55.77 13.22
CA GLU A 409 19.03 54.82 14.04
C GLU A 409 18.68 53.49 13.34
N ASP A 410 18.65 53.46 12.01
CA ASP A 410 18.39 52.26 11.21
C ASP A 410 19.51 51.19 11.26
N GLN A 411 20.74 51.55 11.65
CA GLN A 411 21.88 50.62 11.71
C GLN A 411 22.11 50.01 13.11
N LEU A 412 21.38 50.46 14.14
CA LEU A 412 21.41 49.83 15.47
C LEU A 412 20.55 48.55 15.54
N ASN A 413 19.92 48.17 14.43
CA ASN A 413 19.07 46.99 14.29
C ASN A 413 19.86 45.67 14.08
N TYR A 414 21.12 45.60 14.53
CA TYR A 414 21.91 44.36 14.61
C TYR A 414 21.42 43.48 15.79
N TYR A 415 20.10 43.38 15.94
CA TYR A 415 19.47 42.55 16.96
C TYR A 415 19.48 41.11 16.49
N ILE A 416 20.24 40.30 17.24
CA ILE A 416 20.27 38.83 17.27
C ILE A 416 18.87 38.29 16.94
N ARG A 417 18.70 37.74 15.73
CA ARG A 417 17.46 37.05 15.36
C ARG A 417 17.43 35.73 16.14
N ASN A 418 16.60 35.66 17.18
CA ASN A 418 16.41 34.40 17.89
C ASN A 418 15.24 33.63 17.25
N TYR A 419 15.51 32.43 16.76
CA TYR A 419 14.51 31.54 16.17
C TYR A 419 13.94 30.63 17.26
N VAL A 420 12.63 30.69 17.46
CA VAL A 420 11.91 29.76 18.33
C VAL A 420 11.35 28.62 17.48
N LEU A 421 11.85 27.42 17.72
CA LEU A 421 11.36 26.19 17.10
C LEU A 421 10.07 25.75 17.81
N GLU A 422 8.96 25.60 17.07
CA GLU A 422 7.71 25.13 17.66
C GLU A 422 7.75 23.61 17.88
N GLU A 423 7.46 23.18 19.11
CA GLU A 423 7.34 21.77 19.52
C GLU A 423 5.90 21.26 19.37
N GLN A 424 5.71 19.95 19.22
CA GLN A 424 4.37 19.37 19.19
C GLN A 424 3.73 19.40 20.58
N PRO A 425 2.47 19.86 20.73
CA PRO A 425 1.80 19.89 22.03
C PRO A 425 1.65 18.49 22.68
N LYS A 426 1.58 17.42 21.89
CA LYS A 426 1.53 16.04 22.41
C LYS A 426 2.79 15.63 23.18
N TRP A 427 3.97 16.19 22.86
CA TRP A 427 5.22 15.80 23.53
C TRP A 427 5.27 16.25 24.99
N ASP A 428 4.80 17.47 25.27
CA ASP A 428 4.67 17.98 26.64
C ASP A 428 3.70 17.12 27.46
N GLN A 429 2.55 16.77 26.88
CA GLN A 429 1.55 15.92 27.54
C GLN A 429 2.03 14.49 27.76
N LEU A 430 2.83 13.92 26.84
CA LEU A 430 3.44 12.62 27.01
C LEU A 430 4.45 12.63 28.17
N GLY A 431 5.26 13.68 28.28
CA GLY A 431 6.20 13.86 29.39
C GLY A 431 5.49 13.95 30.75
N LEU A 432 4.41 14.73 30.83
CA LEU A 432 3.59 14.84 32.05
C LEU A 432 2.98 13.49 32.46
N LEU A 433 2.45 12.75 31.47
CA LEU A 433 1.86 11.44 31.70
C LEU A 433 2.91 10.44 32.20
N LEU A 434 4.11 10.43 31.62
CA LEU A 434 5.20 9.57 32.08
C LEU A 434 5.67 9.95 33.49
N ASP A 435 5.82 11.24 33.83
CA ASP A 435 6.15 11.69 35.21
C ASP A 435 5.10 11.21 36.21
N ASP A 436 3.82 11.31 35.85
CA ASP A 436 2.70 10.85 36.70
C ASP A 436 2.69 9.33 36.89
N ILE A 437 2.95 8.56 35.82
CA ILE A 437 3.04 7.08 35.91
C ILE A 437 4.23 6.66 36.74
N MET A 438 5.40 7.26 36.54
CA MET A 438 6.60 6.93 37.30
C MET A 438 6.44 7.31 38.77
N TYR A 439 5.81 8.45 39.05
CA TYR A 439 5.42 8.82 40.41
C TYR A 439 4.46 7.81 41.01
N GLU A 440 3.44 7.36 40.28
CA GLU A 440 2.50 6.35 40.76
C GLU A 440 3.17 4.99 41.03
N LYS A 441 4.07 4.55 40.15
CA LYS A 441 4.89 3.34 40.35
C LYS A 441 5.69 3.42 41.63
N SER A 442 6.40 4.54 41.86
CA SER A 442 7.20 4.73 43.09
C SER A 442 6.38 4.71 44.39
N HIS A 443 5.07 4.99 44.33
CA HIS A 443 4.19 4.99 45.50
C HIS A 443 3.45 3.66 45.71
N ASN A 444 3.22 2.89 44.63
CA ASN A 444 2.56 1.60 44.68
C ASN A 444 3.59 0.46 44.77
N ASN A 445 4.05 0.13 45.98
CA ASN A 445 4.97 -1.00 46.26
C ASN A 445 4.36 -2.42 46.04
N ASN A 446 3.39 -2.57 45.14
CA ASN A 446 2.68 -3.84 44.94
C ASN A 446 3.29 -4.58 43.73
N PRO A 447 4.05 -5.67 43.93
CA PRO A 447 4.82 -6.35 42.86
C PRO A 447 3.94 -7.04 41.81
N ARG A 448 2.61 -7.01 41.97
CA ARG A 448 1.64 -7.54 40.98
C ARG A 448 1.11 -6.46 40.04
N THR A 449 1.33 -5.18 40.34
CA THR A 449 0.89 -4.05 39.50
C THR A 449 2.06 -3.31 38.84
N ASP A 450 3.29 -3.76 39.11
CA ASP A 450 4.50 -3.29 38.42
C ASP A 450 4.72 -4.10 37.16
N GLY A 451 4.44 -3.46 36.03
CA GLY A 451 4.75 -3.96 34.70
C GLY A 451 5.26 -2.83 33.82
N PRO A 452 5.82 -3.15 32.65
CA PRO A 452 6.38 -2.16 31.74
C PRO A 452 5.32 -1.18 31.23
N VAL A 453 5.78 0.00 30.80
CA VAL A 453 4.94 1.01 30.15
C VAL A 453 5.05 0.80 28.64
N LEU A 454 3.92 0.48 27.99
CA LEU A 454 3.85 0.29 26.54
C LEU A 454 3.28 1.53 25.87
N ILE A 455 4.08 2.23 25.07
CA ILE A 455 3.66 3.35 24.22
C ILE A 455 3.42 2.83 22.81
N MET A 456 2.19 2.97 22.33
CA MET A 456 1.78 2.53 21.01
C MET A 456 1.57 3.71 20.05
N CYS A 457 2.16 3.59 18.86
CA CYS A 457 2.17 4.61 17.82
C CYS A 457 1.55 4.09 16.51
N SER A 458 1.09 4.98 15.62
CA SER A 458 0.56 4.55 14.30
C SER A 458 1.62 4.00 13.36
N ASN A 459 2.74 4.70 13.26
CA ASN A 459 3.79 4.42 12.29
C ASN A 459 5.10 4.11 13.02
N THR A 460 5.92 3.25 12.41
CA THR A 460 7.30 2.95 12.86
C THR A 460 8.17 4.20 12.89
N ARG A 461 7.92 5.16 11.97
CA ARG A 461 8.59 6.48 11.98
C ARG A 461 8.28 7.27 13.24
N THR A 462 7.01 7.29 13.66
CA THR A 462 6.57 8.00 14.88
C THR A 462 7.12 7.31 16.13
N ALA A 463 7.15 5.97 16.15
CA ALA A 463 7.78 5.20 17.22
C ALA A 463 9.27 5.55 17.37
N LYS A 464 10.03 5.55 16.28
CA LYS A 464 11.44 6.00 16.27
C LYS A 464 11.63 7.47 16.66
N GLN A 465 10.67 8.32 16.32
CA GLN A 465 10.71 9.73 16.72
C GLN A 465 10.53 9.85 18.24
N ILE A 466 9.55 9.15 18.81
CA ILE A 466 9.26 9.16 20.23
C ILE A 466 10.41 8.51 21.02
N SER A 467 10.97 7.40 20.53
CA SER A 467 12.13 6.75 21.19
C SER A 467 13.35 7.68 21.26
N ASN A 468 13.59 8.49 20.24
CA ASN A 468 14.66 9.50 20.23
C ASN A 468 14.33 10.76 21.04
N LEU A 469 13.05 11.00 21.31
CA LEU A 469 12.57 12.19 22.00
C LEU A 469 12.53 12.00 23.52
N ILE A 470 12.09 10.84 24.01
CA ILE A 470 11.95 10.55 25.45
C ILE A 470 13.26 10.84 26.22
N PRO A 471 14.45 10.39 25.78
CA PRO A 471 15.71 10.68 26.50
C PRO A 471 16.13 12.15 26.48
N LYS A 472 15.55 12.97 25.58
CA LYS A 472 15.92 14.38 25.39
C LYS A 472 14.90 15.35 26.02
N LEU A 473 13.88 14.84 26.70
CA LEU A 473 12.87 15.65 27.38
C LEU A 473 13.44 16.25 28.66
N LYS A 474 13.39 17.57 28.79
CA LYS A 474 13.79 18.28 30.03
C LYS A 474 12.54 18.73 30.79
N LYS A 475 12.51 18.46 32.09
CA LYS A 475 11.48 18.96 32.99
C LYS A 475 11.77 20.43 33.34
N GLU A 476 10.89 21.32 32.94
CA GLU A 476 10.91 22.73 33.30
C GLU A 476 9.78 23.02 34.30
N GLU A 477 10.11 23.47 35.50
CA GLU A 477 9.12 23.93 36.46
C GLU A 477 9.08 25.45 36.48
N ASN A 478 7.92 26.03 36.18
CA ASN A 478 7.77 27.47 36.21
C ASN A 478 7.75 27.96 37.68
N SER A 479 8.83 28.59 38.11
CA SER A 479 9.06 29.04 39.50
C SER A 479 7.96 29.93 40.08
N MET A 480 7.13 30.56 39.23
CA MET A 480 6.07 31.48 39.65
C MET A 480 4.68 30.81 39.76
N THR A 481 4.46 29.69 39.07
CA THR A 481 3.13 29.03 39.00
C THR A 481 3.14 27.59 39.47
N GLY A 482 4.31 26.99 39.69
CA GLY A 482 4.46 25.58 40.05
C GLY A 482 3.99 24.61 38.96
N LYS A 483 3.70 25.11 37.75
CA LYS A 483 3.30 24.26 36.62
C LYS A 483 4.54 23.59 36.03
N LYS A 484 4.53 22.25 36.04
CA LYS A 484 5.47 21.41 35.30
C LYS A 484 5.19 21.50 33.81
N ARG A 485 6.24 21.60 33.01
CA ARG A 485 6.21 21.50 31.54
C ARG A 485 7.40 20.65 31.10
N PHE A 486 7.22 19.83 30.08
CA PHE A 486 8.31 19.12 29.44
C PHE A 486 8.70 19.80 28.14
N SER A 487 9.99 20.09 28.00
CA SER A 487 10.60 20.84 26.90
C SER A 487 11.40 19.87 26.02
N ALA A 488 11.14 19.91 24.71
CA ALA A 488 11.79 19.05 23.70
C ALA A 488 12.87 19.80 22.89
N LYS A 489 13.36 20.94 23.40
CA LYS A 489 14.29 21.83 22.68
C LYS A 489 15.55 21.12 22.20
N LYS A 490 16.14 20.22 23.01
CA LYS A 490 17.34 19.43 22.66
C LYS A 490 17.10 18.53 21.44
N TYR A 491 15.91 17.93 21.33
CA TYR A 491 15.51 17.16 20.14
C TYR A 491 15.37 18.06 18.91
N MET A 492 14.73 19.22 19.04
CA MET A 492 14.51 20.16 17.94
C MET A 492 15.83 20.74 17.39
N VAL A 493 16.80 21.03 18.26
CA VAL A 493 18.14 21.47 17.85
C VAL A 493 18.87 20.37 17.07
N SER A 494 18.77 19.10 17.51
CA SER A 494 19.33 17.97 16.75
C SER A 494 18.74 17.88 15.33
N LYS A 495 17.43 18.14 15.17
CA LYS A 495 16.77 18.14 13.85
C LYS A 495 17.13 19.33 12.98
N LEU A 496 17.60 20.42 13.57
CA LEU A 496 18.08 21.58 12.83
C LEU A 496 19.36 21.23 12.04
N ARG A 497 20.23 20.38 12.60
CA ARG A 497 21.41 19.85 11.89
C ARG A 497 21.00 19.03 10.66
N ASP A 498 20.00 18.16 10.80
CA ASP A 498 19.44 17.39 9.66
C ASP A 498 18.90 18.33 8.57
N TYR A 499 18.22 19.42 8.96
CA TYR A 499 17.73 20.44 8.03
C TYR A 499 18.86 21.14 7.26
N ARG A 500 19.98 21.43 7.92
CA ARG A 500 21.17 22.00 7.26
C ARG A 500 21.72 21.06 6.19
N ALA A 501 21.93 19.79 6.53
CA ALA A 501 22.46 18.79 5.60
C ALA A 501 21.53 18.61 4.38
N TRP A 502 20.21 18.57 4.61
CA TRP A 502 19.21 18.54 3.55
C TRP A 502 19.28 19.78 2.66
N ARG A 503 19.42 20.97 3.25
CA ARG A 503 19.54 22.24 2.52
C ARG A 503 20.78 22.26 1.63
N GLU A 504 21.94 21.85 2.14
CA GLU A 504 23.19 21.74 1.39
C GLU A 504 23.03 20.77 0.20
N THR A 505 22.34 19.64 0.41
CA THR A 505 22.02 18.68 -0.64
C THR A 505 21.16 19.29 -1.75
N ILE A 506 20.18 20.13 -1.42
CA ILE A 506 19.35 20.83 -2.42
C ILE A 506 20.16 21.83 -3.22
N TYR A 507 21.02 22.63 -2.57
CA TYR A 507 21.89 23.57 -3.28
C TYR A 507 22.87 22.85 -4.20
N ALA A 508 23.47 21.74 -3.73
CA ALA A 508 24.31 20.89 -4.56
C ALA A 508 23.54 20.34 -5.77
N THR A 509 22.32 19.84 -5.57
CA THR A 509 21.47 19.33 -6.67
C THR A 509 21.11 20.42 -7.69
N ARG A 510 20.82 21.64 -7.24
CA ARG A 510 20.57 22.78 -8.14
C ARG A 510 21.83 23.13 -8.94
N ARG A 511 23.01 23.09 -8.31
CA ARG A 511 24.30 23.33 -8.99
C ARG A 511 24.56 22.27 -10.07
N ILE A 512 24.38 20.98 -9.73
CA ILE A 512 24.55 19.86 -10.68
C ILE A 512 23.65 20.05 -11.90
N LYS A 513 22.37 20.36 -11.71
CA LYS A 513 21.45 20.54 -12.82
C LYS A 513 21.86 21.72 -13.71
N ALA A 514 22.25 22.85 -13.11
CA ALA A 514 22.73 24.00 -13.85
C ALA A 514 24.01 23.69 -14.65
N ASP A 515 24.86 22.77 -14.17
CA ASP A 515 26.07 22.36 -14.88
C ASP A 515 25.78 21.32 -15.97
N MET A 516 24.80 20.41 -15.79
CA MET A 516 24.32 19.51 -16.84
C MET A 516 23.64 20.27 -17.99
N ASP A 517 22.77 21.25 -17.66
CA ASP A 517 22.10 22.08 -18.67
C ASP A 517 23.13 22.89 -19.50
N LYS A 518 24.24 23.33 -18.88
CA LYS A 518 25.37 23.97 -19.59
C LYS A 518 26.13 22.99 -20.49
N GLN A 519 26.30 21.74 -20.07
CA GLN A 519 26.98 20.72 -20.89
C GLN A 519 26.18 20.37 -22.14
N ASP A 520 24.86 20.27 -22.04
CA ASP A 520 23.96 20.04 -23.19
C ASP A 520 23.99 21.22 -24.19
N GLU A 521 24.12 22.47 -23.72
CA GLU A 521 24.31 23.64 -24.60
C GLU A 521 25.68 23.63 -25.30
N THR A 522 26.75 23.15 -24.64
CA THR A 522 28.08 23.03 -25.28
C THR A 522 28.19 21.86 -26.25
N GLY A 523 27.42 20.77 -26.05
CA GLY A 523 27.39 19.63 -26.95
C GLY A 523 26.72 19.91 -28.31
N ALA A 524 25.86 20.92 -28.39
CA ALA A 524 25.21 21.35 -29.64
C ALA A 524 26.09 22.28 -30.52
N ALA A 525 27.27 22.68 -30.06
CA ALA A 525 28.17 23.61 -30.75
C ALA A 525 29.56 22.99 -31.06
N GLY A 526 29.62 21.67 -31.28
CA GLY A 526 30.82 20.99 -31.74
C GLY A 526 30.88 20.92 -33.27
N ASP A 527 31.51 21.90 -33.92
CA ASP A 527 32.38 21.71 -35.10
C ASP A 527 32.91 23.07 -35.59
N THR A 528 34.02 23.53 -35.01
CA THR A 528 35.12 24.19 -35.73
C THR A 528 36.29 24.44 -34.77
N GLU A 529 37.42 23.79 -35.05
CA GLU A 529 38.70 23.97 -34.37
C GLU A 529 39.27 25.38 -34.59
N GLY A 530 39.98 25.91 -33.59
CA GLY A 530 41.07 26.87 -33.84
C GLY A 530 41.25 28.01 -32.84
N THR A 531 42.23 27.83 -31.96
CA THR A 531 43.17 28.83 -31.41
C THR A 531 42.75 29.88 -30.36
N ASN A 532 43.52 29.82 -29.27
CA ASN A 532 44.04 30.86 -28.39
C ASN A 532 43.13 31.52 -27.33
N ASN A 533 43.51 31.24 -26.08
CA ASN A 533 43.23 32.00 -24.86
C ASN A 533 43.65 33.47 -25.01
N GLU A 534 42.74 34.40 -24.76
CA GLU A 534 43.01 35.70 -24.14
C GLU A 534 41.70 36.19 -23.48
N GLU A 535 41.75 36.40 -22.16
CA GLU A 535 40.67 36.98 -21.38
C GLU A 535 40.39 38.41 -21.85
N LEU A 536 39.16 38.67 -22.31
CA LEU A 536 38.70 40.01 -22.67
C LEU A 536 37.56 40.44 -21.74
N GLN A 537 37.94 41.18 -20.70
CA GLN A 537 37.03 41.93 -19.82
C GLN A 537 36.26 42.96 -20.65
N MET A 538 34.95 42.76 -20.82
CA MET A 538 34.05 43.79 -21.37
C MET A 538 32.96 44.18 -20.37
N SER A 539 32.86 45.48 -20.15
CA SER A 539 31.97 46.14 -19.20
C SER A 539 30.49 46.13 -19.63
N LYS A 540 29.61 46.18 -18.61
CA LYS A 540 28.15 46.13 -18.67
C LYS A 540 27.50 47.36 -19.35
N THR A 541 27.66 47.54 -20.66
CA THR A 541 26.91 48.59 -21.40
C THR A 541 26.45 48.17 -22.81
N PHE A 542 26.83 47.00 -23.33
CA PHE A 542 26.48 46.58 -24.70
C PHE A 542 25.93 45.15 -24.78
N THR A 543 24.79 44.87 -24.13
CA THR A 543 23.97 43.66 -24.41
C THR A 543 22.47 43.95 -24.43
N ARG A 544 22.08 45.14 -24.93
CA ARG A 544 20.72 45.34 -25.44
C ARG A 544 20.72 45.14 -26.96
N GLY A 545 20.35 43.94 -27.37
CA GLY A 545 19.66 43.71 -28.63
C GLY A 545 20.40 42.86 -29.66
N ARG A 546 19.95 41.62 -29.82
CA ARG A 546 19.75 40.99 -31.14
C ARG A 546 18.80 39.82 -30.98
N GLY A 547 17.59 39.95 -31.54
CA GLY A 547 16.60 38.87 -31.54
C GLY A 547 15.12 39.27 -31.61
N THR A 548 14.75 40.39 -32.22
CA THR A 548 13.36 40.63 -32.64
C THR A 548 13.29 40.76 -34.16
N PRO A 549 12.50 39.93 -34.87
CA PRO A 549 12.23 40.18 -36.28
C PRO A 549 11.32 41.41 -36.43
N LEU A 550 11.88 42.45 -37.05
CA LEU A 550 11.14 43.61 -37.54
C LEU A 550 10.26 43.19 -38.72
N SER A 551 8.97 42.93 -38.45
CA SER A 551 7.92 43.01 -39.48
C SER A 551 6.88 44.04 -39.05
N LYS A 552 6.94 45.22 -39.68
CA LYS A 552 5.93 46.28 -39.55
C LYS A 552 4.66 45.84 -40.28
N ARG A 553 3.68 45.29 -39.56
CA ARG A 553 2.25 45.40 -39.92
C ARG A 553 1.36 45.45 -38.67
N ARG A 554 0.69 46.60 -38.51
CA ARG A 554 -0.56 46.87 -37.78
C ARG A 554 -0.59 46.56 -36.27
N ARG A 555 -0.39 47.59 -35.44
CA ARG A 555 -0.72 47.59 -34.00
C ARG A 555 -2.25 47.42 -33.81
N THR A 556 -2.68 46.42 -33.04
CA THR A 556 -3.99 46.40 -32.37
C THR A 556 -3.78 46.59 -30.86
N ARG A 557 -4.62 47.46 -30.27
CA ARG A 557 -4.67 47.78 -28.84
C ARG A 557 -5.08 46.53 -28.05
N GLY A 558 -4.30 46.14 -27.05
CA GLY A 558 -4.63 45.00 -26.16
C GLY A 558 -3.46 44.44 -25.35
N ALA A 559 -2.21 44.73 -25.75
CA ALA A 559 -1.04 44.14 -25.08
C ALA A 559 -0.66 44.77 -23.71
N SER A 560 -1.24 45.93 -23.35
CA SER A 560 -0.93 46.59 -22.07
C SER A 560 -1.63 45.97 -20.86
N SER A 561 -2.76 45.29 -21.05
CA SER A 561 -3.45 44.57 -19.97
C SER A 561 -2.70 43.29 -19.59
N VAL A 562 -2.18 42.55 -20.58
CA VAL A 562 -1.40 41.32 -20.35
C VAL A 562 -0.06 41.61 -19.66
N ALA A 563 0.62 42.70 -20.06
CA ALA A 563 1.86 43.12 -19.42
C ALA A 563 1.68 43.65 -17.98
N ASN A 564 0.52 44.24 -17.66
CA ASN A 564 0.19 44.64 -16.29
C ASN A 564 -0.14 43.44 -15.40
N VAL A 565 -0.82 42.42 -15.92
CA VAL A 565 -1.09 41.17 -15.20
C VAL A 565 0.22 40.45 -14.86
N GLN A 566 1.16 40.41 -15.80
CA GLN A 566 2.47 39.77 -15.58
C GLN A 566 3.36 40.52 -14.57
N ARG A 567 3.17 41.84 -14.41
CA ARG A 567 3.82 42.64 -13.34
C ARG A 567 3.15 42.48 -11.97
N LEU A 568 1.88 42.13 -11.92
CA LEU A 568 1.15 41.86 -10.68
C LEU A 568 1.54 40.50 -10.09
N TYR A 569 1.84 39.50 -10.94
CA TYR A 569 2.41 38.22 -10.51
C TYR A 569 3.90 38.30 -10.14
N SER A 570 4.64 39.30 -10.62
CA SER A 570 6.06 39.52 -10.26
C SER A 570 6.25 40.49 -9.08
N GLY A 571 5.21 40.72 -8.27
CA GLY A 571 5.27 41.62 -7.12
C GLY A 571 6.00 40.98 -5.94
N SER A 572 7.17 41.55 -5.61
CA SER A 572 8.09 41.48 -4.43
C SER A 572 7.75 40.76 -3.10
N VAL A 573 6.58 40.16 -2.91
CA VAL A 573 6.19 39.40 -1.70
C VAL A 573 6.37 37.90 -1.89
N GLN A 574 6.21 37.36 -3.11
CA GLN A 574 6.36 35.92 -3.38
C GLN A 574 7.81 35.42 -3.36
N GLU A 575 8.79 36.22 -3.79
CA GLU A 575 10.21 35.81 -3.79
C GLU A 575 10.79 35.55 -2.39
N LYS A 576 10.26 36.19 -1.33
CA LYS A 576 10.78 36.04 0.04
C LYS A 576 10.34 34.75 0.75
N ASN A 577 9.29 34.09 0.25
CA ASN A 577 8.75 32.86 0.84
C ASN A 577 9.08 31.61 0.02
N SER A 578 9.62 31.76 -1.19
CA SER A 578 9.95 30.64 -2.08
C SER A 578 11.35 30.06 -1.84
N GLU A 579 12.27 30.80 -1.22
CA GLU A 579 13.62 30.31 -0.95
C GLU A 579 13.74 29.74 0.48
N PRO A 580 14.51 28.64 0.69
CA PRO A 580 14.85 28.17 2.02
C PRO A 580 15.45 29.30 2.87
N VAL A 581 15.13 29.35 4.16
CA VAL A 581 15.67 30.38 5.07
C VAL A 581 17.19 30.19 5.20
N ASP A 582 17.95 31.23 4.90
CA ASP A 582 19.37 31.30 5.23
C ASP A 582 19.52 31.59 6.73
N LEU A 583 19.93 30.56 7.47
CA LEU A 583 20.37 30.67 8.85
C LEU A 583 21.88 30.96 8.85
N ASP A 584 22.28 32.01 9.56
CA ASP A 584 23.69 32.31 9.85
C ASP A 584 24.22 31.29 10.87
N ASP A 585 25.42 30.75 10.64
CA ASP A 585 26.03 29.69 11.45
C ASP A 585 26.18 30.07 12.94
N GLU A 586 26.38 31.37 13.23
CA GLU A 586 26.49 31.92 14.58
C GLU A 586 25.20 31.76 15.41
N ILE A 587 24.02 31.73 14.78
CA ILE A 587 22.73 31.61 15.49
C ILE A 587 22.51 30.18 15.99
N ILE A 588 23.01 29.20 15.24
CA ILE A 588 22.93 27.78 15.61
C ILE A 588 23.85 27.50 16.79
N GLU A 589 25.10 28.00 16.73
CA GLU A 589 26.04 27.90 17.86
C GLU A 589 25.46 28.54 19.12
N ASN A 590 24.77 29.68 19.00
CA ASN A 590 24.10 30.30 20.15
C ASN A 590 22.95 29.44 20.72
N LEU A 591 22.12 28.82 19.87
CA LEU A 591 21.05 27.92 20.31
C LEU A 591 21.60 26.61 20.92
N GLU A 592 22.74 26.12 20.43
CA GLU A 592 23.44 24.96 20.99
C GLU A 592 24.10 25.29 22.34
N ASN A 593 24.74 26.47 22.45
CA ASN A 593 25.34 26.96 23.69
C ASN A 593 24.28 27.23 24.78
N GLU A 594 23.09 27.71 24.42
CA GLU A 594 21.96 27.85 25.37
C GLU A 594 21.51 26.50 25.95
N VAL A 595 21.60 25.41 25.16
CA VAL A 595 21.23 24.07 25.64
C VAL A 595 22.34 23.48 26.49
N GLY A 596 23.61 23.62 26.07
CA GLY A 596 24.78 23.10 26.79
C GLY A 596 25.13 23.83 28.09
N GLN A 597 24.79 25.12 28.24
CA GLN A 597 25.00 25.85 29.51
C GLN A 597 24.01 25.46 30.62
N SER A 598 22.94 24.76 30.28
CA SER A 598 21.87 24.40 31.24
C SER A 598 22.10 23.06 31.94
N ASP A 599 23.25 22.42 31.70
CA ASP A 599 23.63 21.12 32.25
C ASP A 599 24.42 21.25 33.58
N ASP A 600 24.67 22.47 34.08
CA ASP A 600 25.55 22.70 35.26
C ASP A 600 24.81 23.06 36.58
N GLU A 601 23.47 23.17 36.58
CA GLU A 601 22.71 23.44 37.81
C GLU A 601 21.47 22.55 37.93
N GLY A 602 21.65 21.39 38.57
CA GLY A 602 20.57 20.53 39.05
C GLY A 602 20.53 19.15 38.41
N ASP A 603 21.68 18.46 38.38
CA ASP A 603 21.75 17.07 37.97
C ASP A 603 21.10 16.18 39.05
N PHE A 604 20.13 15.36 38.62
CA PHE A 604 19.87 14.11 39.32
C PHE A 604 20.98 13.20 38.84
N ASP A 605 21.94 12.87 39.72
CA ASP A 605 22.99 11.88 39.45
C ASP A 605 22.37 10.58 38.89
N ILE A 606 22.36 10.48 37.56
CA ILE A 606 22.23 9.25 36.79
C ILE A 606 23.42 9.28 35.82
N GLU A 607 24.62 9.31 36.39
CA GLU A 607 25.83 8.93 35.69
C GLU A 607 25.73 7.41 35.42
N ASP A 608 25.34 7.05 34.19
CA ASP A 608 25.56 5.77 33.49
C ASP A 608 24.32 5.26 32.70
N GLU A 609 23.74 6.05 31.77
CA GLU A 609 22.63 5.55 30.91
C GLU A 609 22.75 5.92 29.41
N GLU A 610 23.92 5.80 28.79
CA GLU A 610 24.00 5.76 27.32
C GLU A 610 23.58 4.39 26.71
N LYS A 611 23.04 3.44 27.48
CA LYS A 611 22.79 2.05 27.03
C LYS A 611 21.34 1.53 27.12
N ILE A 612 20.33 2.36 27.37
CA ILE A 612 18.99 1.83 27.75
C ILE A 612 18.00 1.51 26.60
N PHE A 613 18.29 1.82 25.33
CA PHE A 613 17.29 1.64 24.28
C PHE A 613 17.77 0.78 23.10
N GLU A 614 17.67 -0.54 23.24
CA GLU A 614 17.66 -1.46 22.10
C GLU A 614 16.24 -1.61 21.54
N SER A 615 16.07 -1.15 20.30
CA SER A 615 15.03 -1.69 19.42
C SER A 615 15.42 -3.12 19.03
N ILE A 616 14.55 -4.10 19.30
CA ILE A 616 14.75 -5.50 18.93
C ILE A 616 14.95 -5.58 17.41
N GLY A 617 16.20 -5.62 16.98
CA GLY A 617 16.56 -5.38 15.59
C GLY A 617 18.06 -5.44 15.35
N LYS A 618 18.65 -6.62 15.56
CA LYS A 618 20.01 -7.03 15.16
C LYS A 618 21.14 -6.20 15.77
N ASN A 619 21.62 -6.60 16.94
CA ASN A 619 23.05 -6.74 17.27
C ASN A 619 23.16 -7.57 18.56
N ASP A 620 23.98 -8.63 18.53
CA ASP A 620 24.03 -9.71 19.53
C ASP A 620 25.04 -9.48 20.67
N GLU A 621 25.44 -8.24 20.98
CA GLU A 621 26.50 -8.03 21.97
C GLU A 621 26.18 -6.91 22.97
N ILE A 622 25.95 -7.34 24.21
CA ILE A 622 25.80 -6.62 25.50
C ILE A 622 24.34 -6.43 25.97
N GLN A 623 23.72 -7.51 26.45
CA GLN A 623 22.56 -7.43 27.36
C GLN A 623 23.05 -7.08 28.78
N GLU A 624 23.03 -5.79 29.13
CA GLU A 624 22.97 -5.37 30.53
C GLU A 624 21.54 -5.59 31.03
N HIS A 625 21.38 -6.23 32.20
CA HIS A 625 20.07 -6.54 32.78
C HIS A 625 19.34 -5.24 33.20
N ILE A 626 18.49 -4.73 32.32
CA ILE A 626 17.48 -3.74 32.67
C ILE A 626 16.35 -4.49 33.40
N ASP A 627 15.99 -4.05 34.60
CA ASP A 627 14.83 -4.60 35.30
C ASP A 627 13.56 -4.36 34.45
N ILE A 628 12.83 -5.44 34.16
CA ILE A 628 11.61 -5.47 33.32
C ILE A 628 10.56 -4.44 33.77
N PHE A 629 10.66 -4.01 35.03
CA PHE A 629 9.68 -3.19 35.74
C PHE A 629 9.78 -1.68 35.43
N ASP A 630 10.96 -1.18 35.06
CA ASP A 630 11.19 0.24 34.73
C ASP A 630 11.26 0.51 33.21
N GLN A 631 11.09 -0.53 32.39
CA GLN A 631 11.20 -0.42 30.95
C GLN A 631 10.02 0.37 30.32
N ILE A 632 10.37 1.35 29.49
CA ILE A 632 9.45 2.02 28.56
C ILE A 632 9.65 1.40 27.18
N ILE A 633 8.61 0.75 26.66
CA ILE A 633 8.64 0.09 25.35
C ILE A 633 7.82 0.93 24.38
N VAL A 634 8.40 1.29 23.23
CA VAL A 634 7.73 2.07 22.18
C VAL A 634 7.57 1.21 20.94
N GLU A 635 6.33 0.91 20.59
CA GLU A 635 5.98 0.05 19.47
C GLU A 635 4.98 0.70 18.51
N SER A 636 4.92 0.18 17.28
CA SER A 636 3.91 0.58 16.29
C SER A 636 2.72 -0.36 16.25
N TYR A 637 1.54 0.15 15.89
CA TYR A 637 0.34 -0.67 15.72
C TYR A 637 0.54 -1.68 14.58
N ASP A 638 0.50 -2.96 14.93
CA ASP A 638 0.43 -4.04 13.94
C ASP A 638 -0.75 -4.97 14.21
N GLU A 639 -1.73 -4.98 13.29
CA GLU A 639 -2.87 -5.89 13.41
C GLU A 639 -2.42 -7.36 13.43
N ALA A 640 -1.26 -7.72 12.88
CA ALA A 640 -0.70 -9.03 13.10
C ALA A 640 -0.18 -9.17 14.55
N ILE A 641 0.83 -8.41 14.95
CA ILE A 641 1.61 -8.77 16.12
C ILE A 641 0.99 -8.34 17.46
N ASN A 642 0.07 -7.35 17.50
CA ASN A 642 -0.34 -6.73 18.78
C ASN A 642 -0.91 -7.70 19.84
N ASP A 643 -1.61 -8.78 19.44
CA ASP A 643 -2.22 -9.69 20.43
C ASP A 643 -1.16 -10.53 21.14
N ALA A 644 -0.17 -11.04 20.40
CA ALA A 644 0.98 -11.74 20.95
C ALA A 644 1.85 -10.79 21.79
N LEU A 645 2.09 -9.57 21.28
CA LEU A 645 2.85 -8.53 21.97
C LEU A 645 2.28 -8.20 23.35
N LEU A 646 0.96 -8.02 23.46
CA LEU A 646 0.30 -7.72 24.73
C LEU A 646 0.42 -8.88 25.72
N GLN A 647 0.42 -10.13 25.23
CA GLN A 647 0.58 -11.32 26.08
C GLN A 647 2.03 -11.51 26.53
N GLU A 648 3.00 -11.27 25.64
CA GLU A 648 4.43 -11.42 25.91
C GLU A 648 4.96 -10.34 26.87
N ILE A 649 4.64 -9.07 26.60
CA ILE A 649 5.10 -7.93 27.41
C ILE A 649 4.32 -7.84 28.73
N SER A 650 3.05 -8.26 28.73
CA SER A 650 2.14 -8.13 29.86
C SER A 650 2.14 -6.73 30.54
N PRO A 651 1.90 -5.64 29.77
CA PRO A 651 2.11 -4.28 30.26
C PRO A 651 1.10 -3.88 31.35
N ALA A 652 1.57 -3.17 32.38
CA ALA A 652 0.70 -2.60 33.41
C ALA A 652 0.07 -1.27 32.98
N TYR A 653 0.80 -0.50 32.16
CA TYR A 653 0.37 0.78 31.63
C TYR A 653 0.48 0.78 30.10
N ILE A 654 -0.59 1.21 29.43
CA ILE A 654 -0.66 1.29 27.97
C ILE A 654 -0.99 2.73 27.60
N ILE A 655 -0.13 3.37 26.81
CA ILE A 655 -0.30 4.72 26.30
C ILE A 655 -0.49 4.64 24.79
N MET A 656 -1.69 4.96 24.32
CA MET A 656 -1.98 5.11 22.90
C MET A 656 -1.70 6.55 22.49
N TYR A 657 -0.58 6.78 21.80
CA TYR A 657 -0.18 8.12 21.37
C TYR A 657 -1.15 8.70 20.30
N GLU A 658 -1.73 7.81 19.50
CA GLU A 658 -2.76 8.11 18.50
C GLU A 658 -3.90 7.08 18.58
N PRO A 659 -5.15 7.46 18.32
CA PRO A 659 -6.30 6.59 18.53
C PRO A 659 -6.42 5.55 17.41
N SER A 660 -6.42 4.28 17.78
CA SER A 660 -6.68 3.16 16.87
C SER A 660 -7.83 2.31 17.39
N LEU A 661 -8.92 2.23 16.61
CA LEU A 661 -10.11 1.47 16.99
C LEU A 661 -9.82 -0.04 17.09
N SER A 662 -8.96 -0.59 16.23
CA SER A 662 -8.52 -1.98 16.30
C SER A 662 -7.83 -2.28 17.61
N PHE A 663 -6.89 -1.41 18.00
CA PHE A 663 -6.04 -1.64 19.16
C PHE A 663 -6.79 -1.44 20.48
N ILE A 664 -7.60 -0.38 20.61
CA ILE A 664 -8.47 -0.16 21.79
C ILE A 664 -9.28 -1.43 22.10
N ARG A 665 -9.80 -2.07 21.06
CA ARG A 665 -10.63 -3.27 21.18
C ARG A 665 -9.87 -4.52 21.55
N ARG A 666 -8.59 -4.63 21.16
CA ARG A 666 -7.68 -5.69 21.59
C ARG A 666 -7.27 -5.51 23.04
N VAL A 667 -7.04 -4.27 23.45
CA VAL A 667 -6.79 -3.91 24.84
C VAL A 667 -8.01 -4.26 25.72
N GLU A 668 -9.23 -4.01 25.26
CA GLU A 668 -10.46 -4.46 25.95
C GLU A 668 -10.49 -6.00 26.11
N MET A 669 -10.11 -6.76 25.06
CA MET A 669 -10.02 -8.22 25.13
C MET A 669 -8.93 -8.67 26.10
N TYR A 670 -7.76 -8.02 26.07
CA TYR A 670 -6.65 -8.29 26.98
C TYR A 670 -7.05 -8.02 28.44
N GLN A 671 -7.69 -6.89 28.73
CA GLN A 671 -8.24 -6.57 30.06
C GLN A 671 -9.33 -7.58 30.51
N ALA A 672 -10.09 -8.16 29.56
CA ALA A 672 -11.09 -9.17 29.86
C ALA A 672 -10.49 -10.56 30.18
N ILE A 673 -9.33 -10.88 29.57
CA ILE A 673 -8.53 -12.08 29.86
C ILE A 673 -7.80 -11.90 31.20
N ASN A 674 -7.08 -10.79 31.38
CA ASN A 674 -6.30 -10.48 32.59
C ASN A 674 -7.14 -9.73 33.63
N ARG A 675 -8.03 -10.48 34.27
CA ARG A 675 -9.05 -9.92 35.19
C ARG A 675 -8.48 -9.42 36.52
N ASP A 676 -7.40 -10.05 36.99
CA ASP A 676 -6.84 -9.79 38.32
C ASP A 676 -6.00 -8.49 38.33
N THR A 677 -5.34 -8.18 37.22
CA THR A 677 -4.46 -7.01 37.05
C THR A 677 -4.69 -6.38 35.67
N PRO A 678 -5.83 -5.70 35.44
CA PRO A 678 -6.10 -5.05 34.16
C PRO A 678 -5.13 -3.87 33.94
N ALA A 679 -4.54 -3.81 32.74
CA ALA A 679 -3.67 -2.71 32.35
C ALA A 679 -4.42 -1.38 32.34
N ARG A 680 -3.79 -0.33 32.89
CA ARG A 680 -4.32 1.04 32.83
C ARG A 680 -4.02 1.65 31.48
N THR A 681 -5.05 2.21 30.86
CA THR A 681 -4.99 2.63 29.46
C THR A 681 -5.23 4.11 29.33
N TYR A 682 -4.32 4.80 28.67
CA TYR A 682 -4.42 6.21 28.32
C TYR A 682 -4.47 6.31 26.79
N PHE A 683 -5.32 7.18 26.24
CA PHE A 683 -5.20 7.57 24.84
C PHE A 683 -5.18 9.07 24.69
N MET A 684 -4.31 9.51 23.79
CA MET A 684 -4.13 10.90 23.45
C MET A 684 -4.72 11.16 22.06
N TYR A 685 -5.40 12.29 21.91
CA TYR A 685 -5.86 12.76 20.61
C TYR A 685 -5.84 14.28 20.57
N TYR A 686 -5.68 14.86 19.38
CA TYR A 686 -5.86 16.29 19.22
C TYR A 686 -7.35 16.64 19.16
N GLY A 687 -7.83 17.46 20.10
CA GLY A 687 -9.20 17.96 20.07
C GLY A 687 -9.44 18.92 18.91
N THR A 688 -10.64 18.88 18.31
CA THR A 688 -11.03 19.68 17.13
C THR A 688 -10.15 19.47 15.90
N SER A 689 -9.43 18.35 15.86
CA SER A 689 -8.52 18.00 14.77
C SER A 689 -9.13 16.98 13.81
N VAL A 690 -8.43 16.74 12.71
CA VAL A 690 -8.80 15.68 11.75
C VAL A 690 -8.62 14.28 12.33
N GLU A 691 -7.69 14.09 13.27
CA GLU A 691 -7.48 12.80 13.95
C GLU A 691 -8.75 12.38 14.72
N GLU A 692 -9.34 13.29 15.50
CA GLU A 692 -10.59 13.06 16.22
C GLU A 692 -11.75 12.75 15.26
N GLN A 693 -11.89 13.55 14.21
CA GLN A 693 -12.96 13.38 13.22
C GLN A 693 -12.86 12.04 12.48
N SER A 694 -11.64 11.62 12.11
CA SER A 694 -11.38 10.31 11.50
C SER A 694 -11.76 9.18 12.44
N HIS A 695 -11.37 9.27 13.71
CA HIS A 695 -11.71 8.27 14.72
C HIS A 695 -13.23 8.13 14.91
N LEU A 696 -13.95 9.25 15.07
CA LEU A 696 -15.40 9.27 15.24
C LEU A 696 -16.14 8.76 13.99
N LEU A 697 -15.64 9.08 12.79
CA LEU A 697 -16.19 8.62 11.52
C LEU A 697 -16.06 7.09 11.39
N ASN A 698 -14.93 6.50 11.79
CA ASN A 698 -14.74 5.04 11.76
C ASN A 698 -15.73 4.32 12.68
N ILE A 699 -15.95 4.84 13.90
CA ILE A 699 -16.95 4.30 14.83
C ILE A 699 -18.36 4.39 14.24
N ARG A 700 -18.70 5.54 13.63
CA ARG A 700 -20.02 5.74 13.00
C ARG A 700 -20.22 4.77 11.83
N LYS A 701 -19.22 4.62 10.95
CA LYS A 701 -19.28 3.73 9.79
C LYS A 701 -19.53 2.28 10.18
N GLU A 702 -18.80 1.77 11.15
CA GLU A 702 -18.99 0.38 11.60
C GLU A 702 -20.37 0.16 12.22
N LYS A 703 -20.83 1.08 13.08
CA LYS A 703 -22.17 1.03 13.67
C LYS A 703 -23.26 1.03 12.60
N GLU A 704 -23.13 1.90 11.61
CA GLU A 704 -24.08 1.99 10.50
C GLU A 704 -24.05 0.72 9.63
N ALA A 705 -22.87 0.19 9.33
CA ALA A 705 -22.70 -1.05 8.57
C ALA A 705 -23.40 -2.23 9.23
N PHE A 706 -23.18 -2.48 10.53
CA PHE A 706 -23.89 -3.53 11.25
C PHE A 706 -25.40 -3.29 11.29
N THR A 707 -25.84 -2.05 11.49
CA THR A 707 -27.26 -1.73 11.51
C THR A 707 -27.92 -2.03 10.16
N LYS A 708 -27.23 -1.73 9.05
CA LYS A 708 -27.68 -2.08 7.68
C LYS A 708 -27.75 -3.59 7.50
N LEU A 709 -26.69 -4.33 7.85
CA LEU A 709 -26.65 -5.80 7.73
C LEU A 709 -27.72 -6.50 8.57
N ILE A 710 -28.01 -5.99 9.77
CA ILE A 710 -29.08 -6.55 10.64
C ILE A 710 -30.46 -6.31 10.01
N ARG A 711 -30.71 -5.11 9.48
CA ARG A 711 -31.97 -4.78 8.79
C ARG A 711 -32.14 -5.64 7.54
N GLU A 712 -31.09 -5.78 6.74
CA GLU A 712 -31.09 -6.61 5.55
C GLU A 712 -31.38 -8.08 5.91
N LYS A 713 -30.66 -8.63 6.90
CA LYS A 713 -30.89 -9.98 7.42
C LYS A 713 -32.33 -10.19 7.91
N ALA A 714 -32.94 -9.19 8.53
CA ALA A 714 -34.33 -9.26 8.98
C ALA A 714 -35.34 -9.24 7.82
N SER A 715 -35.03 -8.52 6.74
CA SER A 715 -35.84 -8.49 5.51
C SER A 715 -35.67 -9.71 4.60
N LEU A 716 -34.65 -10.52 4.87
CA LEU A 716 -34.20 -11.61 4.02
C LEU A 716 -35.09 -12.86 4.15
N SER A 717 -35.58 -13.37 3.02
CA SER A 717 -36.24 -14.68 2.97
C SER A 717 -35.21 -15.81 3.13
N LYS A 718 -35.59 -16.90 3.82
CA LYS A 718 -34.69 -17.99 4.21
C LYS A 718 -34.09 -18.80 3.04
N ASN A 719 -34.63 -18.68 1.82
CA ASN A 719 -34.20 -19.45 0.66
C ASN A 719 -33.66 -18.50 -0.41
N PHE A 720 -32.38 -18.66 -0.75
CA PHE A 720 -31.66 -17.85 -1.74
C PHE A 720 -31.32 -18.56 -3.04
N ALA A 721 -31.24 -19.89 -2.97
CA ALA A 721 -30.93 -20.73 -4.10
C ALA A 721 -32.09 -21.69 -4.28
N THR A 722 -32.88 -21.47 -5.31
CA THR A 722 -33.70 -22.54 -5.88
C THR A 722 -32.76 -23.41 -6.72
N GLU A 723 -32.98 -24.72 -6.84
CA GLU A 723 -32.25 -25.56 -7.82
C GLU A 723 -32.36 -24.97 -9.26
N VAL A 724 -33.40 -24.17 -9.49
CA VAL A 724 -33.69 -23.39 -10.70
C VAL A 724 -32.77 -22.16 -10.91
N ASP A 725 -32.06 -21.68 -9.89
CA ASP A 725 -31.05 -20.62 -10.01
C ASP A 725 -29.65 -21.16 -10.32
N ASN A 726 -29.45 -22.48 -10.20
CA ASN A 726 -28.14 -23.15 -10.19
C ASN A 726 -27.77 -23.89 -11.50
N TRP A 727 -28.68 -24.09 -12.46
CA TRP A 727 -28.51 -25.05 -13.56
C TRP A 727 -27.57 -24.64 -14.72
N LYS A 728 -26.51 -23.87 -14.43
CA LYS A 728 -25.75 -23.04 -15.38
C LYS A 728 -26.65 -21.90 -15.87
N PHE A 729 -26.20 -20.66 -15.75
CA PHE A 729 -26.89 -19.54 -16.39
C PHE A 729 -26.86 -19.79 -17.91
N GLN A 730 -27.88 -20.48 -18.43
CA GLN A 730 -28.05 -20.65 -19.85
C GLN A 730 -28.23 -19.25 -20.45
N LEU A 731 -27.14 -18.71 -20.99
CA LEU A 731 -27.25 -18.35 -22.38
C LEU A 731 -27.71 -19.63 -23.06
N GLN A 732 -28.96 -19.64 -23.52
CA GLN A 732 -29.50 -20.73 -24.32
C GLN A 732 -28.39 -21.13 -25.29
N LYS A 733 -27.87 -22.35 -25.16
CA LYS A 733 -27.12 -22.98 -26.24
C LYS A 733 -28.08 -22.88 -27.41
N LYS A 734 -27.95 -21.88 -28.29
CA LYS A 734 -28.68 -21.87 -29.55
C LYS A 734 -28.28 -23.20 -30.14
N GLN A 735 -29.22 -24.13 -30.18
CA GLN A 735 -29.05 -25.44 -30.75
C GLN A 735 -28.59 -25.22 -32.18
N ALA A 736 -27.27 -25.18 -32.39
CA ALA A 736 -26.66 -25.17 -33.70
C ALA A 736 -26.71 -26.62 -34.21
N VAL A 737 -27.93 -27.16 -34.31
CA VAL A 737 -28.19 -28.39 -35.03
C VAL A 737 -28.14 -27.99 -36.50
N ASN A 738 -26.94 -27.98 -37.08
CA ASN A 738 -26.77 -27.86 -38.52
C ASN A 738 -27.32 -29.14 -39.18
N THR A 739 -28.58 -29.09 -39.62
CA THR A 739 -29.26 -30.19 -40.35
C THR A 739 -28.85 -30.29 -41.83
N ARG A 740 -27.62 -29.93 -42.22
CA ARG A 740 -27.14 -30.12 -43.60
C ARG A 740 -26.15 -31.29 -43.70
N ILE A 741 -26.74 -32.42 -44.08
CA ILE A 741 -26.10 -33.69 -44.42
C ILE A 741 -25.24 -33.50 -45.69
N ALA A 742 -23.92 -33.51 -45.54
CA ALA A 742 -22.96 -33.85 -46.61
C ALA A 742 -21.55 -34.14 -46.04
N GLY A 743 -21.21 -35.42 -45.92
CA GLY A 743 -19.82 -35.91 -45.99
C GLY A 743 -18.93 -35.82 -44.73
N GLY A 744 -19.02 -36.82 -43.84
CA GLY A 744 -17.83 -37.38 -43.16
C GLY A 744 -17.26 -36.70 -41.91
N ALA A 745 -17.88 -35.65 -41.36
CA ALA A 745 -17.43 -35.08 -40.08
C ALA A 745 -17.89 -35.95 -38.89
N ARG A 746 -17.00 -36.19 -37.91
CA ARG A 746 -17.34 -36.84 -36.63
C ARG A 746 -18.40 -35.98 -35.93
N PHE A 747 -19.53 -36.59 -35.55
CA PHE A 747 -20.53 -35.92 -34.70
C PHE A 747 -19.92 -35.59 -33.34
N ARG A 748 -20.17 -34.37 -32.85
CA ARG A 748 -20.05 -34.09 -31.41
C ARG A 748 -21.21 -34.81 -30.73
N SER A 749 -20.91 -35.75 -29.85
CA SER A 749 -21.91 -36.34 -28.95
C SER A 749 -22.25 -35.33 -27.85
N ASP A 750 -23.38 -35.47 -27.14
CA ASP A 750 -23.65 -34.63 -25.95
C ASP A 750 -22.55 -34.78 -24.87
N ASP A 751 -21.76 -35.86 -24.97
CA ASP A 751 -20.58 -36.15 -24.14
C ASP A 751 -19.28 -35.42 -24.56
N ASP A 752 -19.22 -34.81 -25.77
CA ASP A 752 -18.04 -34.02 -26.18
C ASP A 752 -18.12 -32.60 -25.59
N GLU A 753 -17.61 -32.45 -24.38
CA GLU A 753 -17.51 -31.15 -23.72
C GLU A 753 -16.53 -30.22 -24.45
N MET A 754 -17.01 -29.03 -24.80
CA MET A 754 -16.19 -27.95 -25.35
C MET A 754 -15.07 -27.56 -24.37
N GLN A 755 -13.79 -27.63 -24.75
CA GLN A 755 -12.67 -27.26 -23.89
C GLN A 755 -11.78 -26.10 -24.38
N VAL A 756 -11.35 -25.20 -23.50
CA VAL A 756 -10.39 -24.13 -23.85
C VAL A 756 -9.16 -24.26 -22.96
N VAL A 757 -7.98 -24.25 -23.57
CA VAL A 757 -6.71 -24.21 -22.84
C VAL A 757 -6.41 -22.76 -22.47
N VAL A 758 -6.18 -22.51 -21.18
CA VAL A 758 -5.98 -21.18 -20.61
C VAL A 758 -4.63 -21.12 -19.92
N ASP A 759 -3.88 -20.04 -20.16
CA ASP A 759 -2.63 -19.81 -19.45
C ASP A 759 -2.86 -19.66 -17.93
N VAL A 760 -2.06 -20.32 -17.11
CA VAL A 760 -2.18 -20.27 -15.65
C VAL A 760 -2.06 -18.84 -15.09
N ARG A 761 -1.36 -17.92 -15.77
CA ARG A 761 -1.25 -16.49 -15.40
C ARG A 761 -2.54 -15.71 -15.60
N GLU A 762 -3.39 -16.18 -16.49
CA GLU A 762 -4.62 -15.51 -16.86
C GLU A 762 -5.78 -15.78 -15.89
N PHE A 763 -5.62 -16.72 -14.94
CA PHE A 763 -6.52 -16.88 -13.78
C PHE A 763 -6.52 -15.70 -12.80
N ARG A 764 -5.78 -14.63 -13.10
CA ARG A 764 -5.98 -13.32 -12.44
C ARG A 764 -7.20 -12.56 -12.98
N SER A 765 -7.67 -12.90 -14.17
CA SER A 765 -8.80 -12.26 -14.81
C SER A 765 -10.13 -12.95 -14.50
N ALA A 766 -11.23 -12.25 -14.74
CA ALA A 766 -12.59 -12.75 -14.53
C ALA A 766 -13.02 -13.82 -15.57
N LEU A 767 -12.36 -13.86 -16.73
CA LEU A 767 -12.83 -14.59 -17.91
C LEU A 767 -12.84 -16.12 -17.73
N PRO A 768 -11.84 -16.78 -17.11
CA PRO A 768 -11.87 -18.23 -16.89
C PRO A 768 -13.10 -18.69 -16.08
N ASN A 769 -13.48 -17.94 -15.03
CA ASN A 769 -14.69 -18.21 -14.25
C ASN A 769 -15.95 -18.11 -15.13
N LEU A 770 -16.03 -17.08 -15.98
CA LEU A 770 -17.16 -16.91 -16.90
C LEU A 770 -17.22 -18.00 -17.98
N LEU A 771 -16.09 -18.44 -18.53
CA LEU A 771 -16.04 -19.54 -19.50
C LEU A 771 -16.61 -20.83 -18.90
N TYR A 772 -16.23 -21.14 -17.65
CA TYR A 772 -16.79 -22.27 -16.92
C TYR A 772 -18.31 -22.14 -16.73
N ARG A 773 -18.79 -20.96 -16.34
CA ARG A 773 -20.22 -20.68 -16.16
C ARG A 773 -21.04 -20.81 -17.43
N VAL A 774 -20.47 -20.44 -18.58
CA VAL A 774 -21.09 -20.61 -19.92
C VAL A 774 -21.13 -22.09 -20.33
N GLY A 775 -20.40 -22.97 -19.63
CA GLY A 775 -20.39 -24.41 -19.87
C GLY A 775 -19.25 -24.88 -20.77
N ILE A 776 -18.17 -24.09 -20.88
CA ILE A 776 -16.92 -24.50 -21.53
C ILE A 776 -15.98 -25.04 -20.46
N LYS A 777 -15.43 -26.23 -20.67
CA LYS A 777 -14.41 -26.83 -19.81
C LYS A 777 -13.11 -26.02 -19.91
N VAL A 778 -12.67 -25.47 -18.79
CA VAL A 778 -11.44 -24.67 -18.71
C VAL A 778 -10.28 -25.58 -18.33
N VAL A 779 -9.24 -25.64 -19.16
CA VAL A 779 -8.05 -26.47 -18.94
C VAL A 779 -6.85 -25.56 -18.65
N PRO A 780 -6.37 -25.49 -17.39
CA PRO A 780 -5.22 -24.66 -17.03
C PRO A 780 -3.91 -25.31 -17.49
N CYS A 781 -3.13 -24.60 -18.32
CA CYS A 781 -1.79 -25.01 -18.72
C CYS A 781 -0.83 -23.82 -18.70
N MET A 782 0.44 -24.04 -18.37
CA MET A 782 1.46 -23.00 -18.55
C MET A 782 1.88 -23.01 -20.03
N ILE A 783 1.49 -21.98 -20.77
CA ILE A 783 1.81 -21.86 -22.20
C ILE A 783 2.76 -20.68 -22.43
N THR A 784 3.61 -20.78 -23.43
CA THR A 784 4.59 -19.73 -23.73
C THR A 784 4.03 -18.69 -24.70
N VAL A 785 3.08 -19.09 -25.57
CA VAL A 785 2.56 -18.28 -26.67
C VAL A 785 1.04 -18.15 -26.61
N GLY A 786 0.58 -16.92 -26.37
CA GLY A 786 -0.83 -16.54 -26.23
C GLY A 786 -1.41 -16.81 -24.84
N ASP A 787 -2.63 -16.32 -24.61
CA ASP A 787 -3.32 -16.45 -23.31
C ASP A 787 -4.40 -17.53 -23.33
N TYR A 788 -5.09 -17.68 -24.47
CA TYR A 788 -6.16 -18.67 -24.65
C TYR A 788 -5.99 -19.42 -25.97
N ILE A 789 -6.08 -20.74 -25.93
CA ILE A 789 -6.09 -21.59 -27.13
C ILE A 789 -7.47 -22.20 -27.26
N VAL A 790 -8.24 -21.69 -28.22
CA VAL A 790 -9.64 -22.10 -28.45
C VAL A 790 -9.73 -23.35 -29.31
N SER A 791 -8.76 -23.52 -30.22
CA SER A 791 -8.67 -24.61 -31.20
C SER A 791 -7.20 -24.80 -31.62
N PRO A 792 -6.75 -25.95 -32.18
CA PRO A 792 -5.36 -26.14 -32.59
C PRO A 792 -4.81 -25.06 -33.53
N LYS A 793 -5.72 -24.37 -34.24
CA LYS A 793 -5.43 -23.29 -35.19
C LYS A 793 -5.54 -21.88 -34.61
N ILE A 794 -6.39 -21.69 -33.59
CA ILE A 794 -6.78 -20.37 -33.07
C ILE A 794 -6.10 -20.13 -31.72
N CYS A 795 -5.22 -19.15 -31.71
CA CYS A 795 -4.57 -18.64 -30.50
C CYS A 795 -5.03 -17.19 -30.27
N ILE A 796 -5.40 -16.88 -29.03
CA ILE A 796 -5.91 -15.58 -28.63
C ILE A 796 -4.98 -14.95 -27.59
N GLU A 797 -4.53 -13.73 -27.85
CA GLU A 797 -3.93 -12.82 -26.87
C GLU A 797 -5.02 -11.83 -26.42
N ARG A 798 -5.29 -11.76 -25.11
CA ARG A 798 -6.28 -10.85 -24.53
C ARG A 798 -5.60 -9.60 -24.02
N LYS A 799 -6.08 -8.42 -24.44
CA LYS A 799 -5.64 -7.12 -23.92
C LYS A 799 -6.83 -6.27 -23.49
N ALA A 800 -6.81 -5.81 -22.24
CA ALA A 800 -7.63 -4.68 -21.82
C ALA A 800 -7.09 -3.38 -22.46
N ILE A 801 -7.92 -2.34 -22.57
CA ILE A 801 -7.52 -1.05 -23.18
C ILE A 801 -6.25 -0.45 -22.56
N PRO A 802 -6.10 -0.36 -21.22
CA PRO A 802 -4.89 0.18 -20.61
C PRO A 802 -3.63 -0.63 -20.97
N ASP A 803 -3.75 -1.95 -20.97
CA ASP A 803 -2.66 -2.87 -21.32
C ASP A 803 -2.31 -2.81 -22.80
N LEU A 804 -3.31 -2.60 -23.67
CA LEU A 804 -3.10 -2.37 -25.10
C LEU A 804 -2.27 -1.10 -25.33
N ILE A 805 -2.61 0.00 -24.64
CA ILE A 805 -1.86 1.27 -24.75
C ILE A 805 -0.44 1.10 -24.22
N SER A 806 -0.28 0.44 -23.07
CA SER A 806 1.04 0.18 -22.47
C SER A 806 1.91 -0.73 -23.34
N SER A 807 1.33 -1.78 -23.91
CA SER A 807 2.02 -2.72 -24.79
C SER A 807 2.40 -2.11 -26.14
N PHE A 808 1.61 -1.17 -26.67
CA PHE A 808 1.99 -0.38 -27.84
C PHE A 808 3.13 0.61 -27.56
N LYS A 809 3.20 1.18 -26.34
CA LYS A 809 4.31 2.06 -25.95
C LYS A 809 5.62 1.32 -25.76
N SER A 810 5.57 0.13 -25.16
CA SER A 810 6.75 -0.73 -24.92
C SER A 810 7.17 -1.55 -26.14
N GLY A 811 6.31 -1.71 -27.15
CA GLY A 811 6.55 -2.60 -28.29
C GLY A 811 6.30 -4.08 -28.00
N ARG A 812 5.95 -4.45 -26.76
CA ARG A 812 5.69 -5.84 -26.32
C ARG A 812 4.64 -6.57 -27.16
N LEU A 813 3.60 -5.86 -27.62
CA LEU A 813 2.54 -6.49 -28.41
C LEU A 813 3.07 -7.02 -29.76
N TYR A 814 4.06 -6.35 -30.34
CA TYR A 814 4.63 -6.75 -31.62
C TYR A 814 5.38 -8.08 -31.51
N THR A 815 6.19 -8.26 -30.46
CA THR A 815 6.92 -9.51 -30.21
C THR A 815 5.97 -10.67 -29.88
N GLN A 816 4.91 -10.40 -29.12
CA GLN A 816 3.85 -11.38 -28.85
C GLN A 816 3.15 -11.83 -30.15
N CYS A 817 2.84 -10.89 -31.04
CA CYS A 817 2.28 -11.22 -32.35
C CYS A 817 3.26 -12.07 -33.17
N GLU A 818 4.54 -11.69 -33.24
CA GLU A 818 5.55 -12.46 -33.96
C GLU A 818 5.61 -13.92 -33.49
N GLN A 819 5.58 -14.16 -32.18
CA GLN A 819 5.54 -15.50 -31.61
C GLN A 819 4.25 -16.26 -31.97
N MET A 820 3.07 -15.63 -31.89
CA MET A 820 1.82 -16.28 -32.26
C MET A 820 1.80 -16.73 -33.72
N PHE A 821 2.31 -15.90 -34.64
CA PHE A 821 2.36 -16.20 -36.08
C PHE A 821 3.30 -17.35 -36.43
N ARG A 822 4.34 -17.59 -35.64
CA ARG A 822 5.26 -18.72 -35.84
C ARG A 822 4.60 -20.07 -35.52
N HIS A 823 3.65 -20.11 -34.60
CA HIS A 823 3.13 -21.36 -34.03
C HIS A 823 1.64 -21.65 -34.32
N TYR A 824 0.87 -20.66 -34.76
CA TYR A 824 -0.56 -20.78 -35.03
C TYR A 824 -0.97 -20.20 -36.39
N GLU A 825 -1.96 -20.84 -37.01
CA GLU A 825 -2.48 -20.44 -38.33
C GLU A 825 -3.36 -19.19 -38.25
N MET A 826 -4.14 -19.07 -37.17
CA MET A 826 -5.08 -17.97 -36.93
C MET A 826 -4.78 -17.26 -35.60
N PRO A 827 -3.70 -16.46 -35.54
CA PRO A 827 -3.44 -15.59 -34.41
C PRO A 827 -4.52 -14.51 -34.32
N THR A 828 -5.07 -14.33 -33.12
CA THR A 828 -6.19 -13.43 -32.86
C THR A 828 -5.86 -12.54 -31.66
N LEU A 829 -6.04 -11.23 -31.82
CA LEU A 829 -5.95 -10.26 -30.74
C LEU A 829 -7.37 -9.96 -30.25
N LEU A 830 -7.66 -10.26 -28.99
CA LEU A 830 -8.92 -9.90 -28.35
C LEU A 830 -8.73 -8.62 -27.54
N ILE A 831 -9.49 -7.59 -27.91
CA ILE A 831 -9.52 -6.30 -27.23
C ILE A 831 -10.82 -6.22 -26.44
N GLU A 832 -10.70 -6.20 -25.12
CA GLU A 832 -11.84 -6.15 -24.20
C GLU A 832 -12.09 -4.72 -23.70
N PHE A 833 -13.36 -4.29 -23.73
CA PHE A 833 -13.84 -3.01 -23.20
C PHE A 833 -14.84 -3.23 -22.04
N ASP A 834 -15.19 -2.13 -21.37
CA ASP A 834 -16.11 -2.13 -20.23
C ASP A 834 -17.56 -1.90 -20.73
N ALA A 835 -18.51 -2.70 -20.23
CA ALA A 835 -19.90 -2.77 -20.66
C ALA A 835 -20.65 -1.43 -20.53
N ASN A 836 -20.19 -0.58 -19.60
CA ASN A 836 -20.81 0.72 -19.34
C ASN A 836 -20.49 1.75 -20.42
N HIS A 837 -19.70 1.41 -21.45
CA HIS A 837 -19.20 2.38 -22.42
C HIS A 837 -19.41 1.96 -23.87
N SER A 838 -20.06 2.84 -24.64
CA SER A 838 -20.09 2.76 -26.09
C SER A 838 -18.68 2.98 -26.66
N PHE A 839 -18.25 2.06 -27.51
CA PHE A 839 -17.03 2.20 -28.28
C PHE A 839 -17.17 3.36 -29.29
N SER A 840 -16.43 4.45 -29.06
CA SER A 840 -16.15 5.43 -30.09
C SER A 840 -14.65 5.51 -30.31
N PHE A 841 -14.24 5.31 -31.57
CA PHE A 841 -12.93 5.67 -32.08
C PHE A 841 -12.76 7.19 -32.21
N GLU A 842 -13.70 7.99 -31.70
CA GLU A 842 -13.55 9.43 -31.71
C GLU A 842 -12.22 9.78 -31.04
N PRO A 843 -11.40 10.62 -31.69
CA PRO A 843 -10.13 10.98 -31.14
C PRO A 843 -10.38 11.51 -29.73
N PHE A 844 -9.50 11.12 -28.82
CA PHE A 844 -9.32 11.61 -27.45
C PHE A 844 -9.00 13.13 -27.43
N SER A 845 -9.67 13.92 -28.26
CA SER A 845 -9.36 15.30 -28.64
C SER A 845 -10.15 16.34 -27.84
N GLU A 846 -11.05 15.96 -26.94
CA GLU A 846 -11.52 16.90 -25.93
C GLU A 846 -10.50 17.10 -24.79
N THR A 847 -9.47 16.25 -24.72
CA THR A 847 -8.49 16.22 -23.61
C THR A 847 -7.38 17.28 -23.72
N ASN A 848 -7.34 18.10 -24.77
CA ASN A 848 -6.30 19.14 -24.96
C ASN A 848 -6.87 20.49 -25.44
N ARG A 849 -7.88 21.05 -24.76
CA ARG A 849 -8.39 22.40 -25.08
C ARG A 849 -7.45 23.57 -24.73
N ASN A 850 -6.33 23.34 -24.03
CA ASN A 850 -5.49 24.43 -23.50
C ASN A 850 -4.06 24.53 -24.04
N LYS A 851 -3.67 23.78 -25.07
CA LYS A 851 -2.54 24.22 -25.91
C LYS A 851 -3.12 25.08 -27.02
N LEU A 852 -2.59 26.29 -27.19
CA LEU A 852 -2.99 27.23 -28.25
C LEU A 852 -3.36 26.44 -29.52
N ALA A 853 -4.58 26.66 -30.01
CA ALA A 853 -5.07 26.04 -31.23
C ALA A 853 -3.95 26.03 -32.27
N PRO A 854 -3.44 24.86 -32.71
CA PRO A 854 -2.53 24.85 -33.82
C PRO A 854 -3.28 25.47 -34.98
N THR A 855 -2.70 26.48 -35.60
CA THR A 855 -3.30 27.28 -36.68
C THR A 855 -3.67 26.45 -37.92
N ASN A 856 -3.34 25.15 -37.93
CA ASN A 856 -3.64 24.20 -38.98
C ASN A 856 -4.53 23.04 -38.49
N PRO A 857 -5.74 22.87 -39.07
CA PRO A 857 -6.64 21.76 -38.75
C PRO A 857 -6.08 20.37 -39.15
N ILE A 858 -4.97 20.33 -39.88
CA ILE A 858 -4.30 19.10 -40.33
C ILE A 858 -3.41 18.51 -39.23
N ALA A 859 -2.73 19.34 -38.44
CA ALA A 859 -1.82 18.89 -37.38
C ALA A 859 -2.57 18.32 -36.16
N ALA A 860 -3.73 18.89 -35.82
CA ALA A 860 -4.62 18.37 -34.78
C ALA A 860 -5.20 16.98 -35.15
N LYS A 861 -5.40 16.72 -36.46
CA LYS A 861 -5.86 15.44 -36.99
C LYS A 861 -4.78 14.35 -36.96
N LEU A 862 -3.50 14.75 -37.08
CA LEU A 862 -2.34 13.84 -37.11
C LEU A 862 -2.01 13.23 -35.74
N VAL A 863 -2.18 13.98 -34.65
CA VAL A 863 -1.90 13.51 -33.27
C VAL A 863 -3.04 12.62 -32.75
N GLY A 864 -4.28 12.86 -33.18
CA GLY A 864 -5.46 12.05 -32.84
C GLY A 864 -5.46 10.63 -33.42
N GLN A 865 -4.49 10.29 -34.27
CA GLN A 865 -4.38 9.01 -34.96
C GLN A 865 -3.50 7.97 -34.25
N ASP A 866 -2.84 8.27 -33.12
CA ASP A 866 -1.71 7.45 -32.64
C ASP A 866 -2.03 5.98 -32.30
N ILE A 867 -3.17 5.66 -31.69
CA ILE A 867 -3.54 4.24 -31.40
C ILE A 867 -4.09 3.56 -32.66
N GLN A 868 -4.94 4.25 -33.42
CA GLN A 868 -5.51 3.70 -34.65
C GLN A 868 -4.42 3.46 -35.70
N SER A 869 -3.46 4.39 -35.84
CA SER A 869 -2.31 4.25 -36.71
C SER A 869 -1.42 3.10 -36.26
N LYS A 870 -1.20 2.92 -34.95
CA LYS A 870 -0.44 1.78 -34.40
C LYS A 870 -1.15 0.44 -34.64
N ILE A 871 -2.46 0.36 -34.48
CA ILE A 871 -3.25 -0.84 -34.83
C ILE A 871 -3.17 -1.09 -36.34
N ILE A 872 -3.31 -0.06 -37.17
CA ILE A 872 -3.17 -0.18 -38.63
C ILE A 872 -1.76 -0.64 -39.00
N MET A 873 -0.72 -0.08 -38.38
CA MET A 873 0.66 -0.53 -38.57
C MET A 873 0.85 -2.00 -38.19
N LEU A 874 0.25 -2.43 -37.08
CA LEU A 874 0.26 -3.83 -36.66
C LEU A 874 -0.43 -4.72 -37.71
N LEU A 875 -1.59 -4.31 -38.22
CA LEU A 875 -2.32 -5.04 -39.26
C LEU A 875 -1.58 -5.08 -40.61
N ILE A 876 -0.84 -4.02 -40.95
CA ILE A 876 0.02 -3.98 -42.14
C ILE A 876 1.18 -4.96 -41.98
N ALA A 877 1.83 -4.98 -40.80
CA ALA A 877 2.92 -5.91 -40.51
C ALA A 877 2.43 -7.38 -40.46
N PHE A 878 1.23 -7.60 -39.95
CA PHE A 878 0.65 -8.91 -39.69
C PHE A 878 -0.72 -9.07 -40.38
N PRO A 879 -0.77 -9.26 -41.71
CA PRO A 879 -2.02 -9.21 -42.49
C PRO A 879 -3.00 -10.35 -42.20
N LYS A 880 -2.56 -11.46 -41.59
CA LYS A 880 -3.45 -12.56 -41.19
C LYS A 880 -4.01 -12.39 -39.78
N LEU A 881 -3.57 -11.38 -39.02
CA LEU A 881 -3.99 -11.15 -37.64
C LEU A 881 -5.49 -10.82 -37.62
N LYS A 882 -6.25 -11.55 -36.81
CA LYS A 882 -7.66 -11.23 -36.58
C LYS A 882 -7.79 -10.39 -35.32
N ILE A 883 -8.68 -9.40 -35.33
CA ILE A 883 -8.97 -8.59 -34.15
C ILE A 883 -10.42 -8.83 -33.77
N ILE A 884 -10.64 -9.20 -32.51
CA ILE A 884 -11.97 -9.34 -31.91
C ILE A 884 -12.15 -8.19 -30.92
N TRP A 885 -13.29 -7.52 -30.99
CA TRP A 885 -13.70 -6.48 -30.07
C TRP A 885 -14.80 -7.06 -29.19
N SER A 886 -14.63 -7.00 -27.87
CA SER A 886 -15.60 -7.52 -26.91
C SER A 886 -15.96 -6.49 -25.85
N SER A 887 -17.25 -6.27 -25.64
CA SER A 887 -17.78 -5.24 -24.72
C SER A 887 -17.74 -5.57 -23.26
N SER A 888 -17.50 -6.82 -22.94
CA SER A 888 -17.39 -7.29 -21.57
C SER A 888 -16.78 -8.67 -21.54
N SER A 889 -16.24 -9.09 -20.40
CA SER A 889 -15.81 -10.48 -20.22
C SER A 889 -16.96 -11.48 -20.43
N TYR A 890 -18.22 -11.06 -20.20
CA TYR A 890 -19.42 -11.85 -20.50
C TYR A 890 -19.61 -12.06 -22.01
N GLU A 891 -19.50 -11.00 -22.81
CA GLU A 891 -19.55 -11.11 -24.27
C GLU A 891 -18.35 -11.92 -24.80
N THR A 892 -17.16 -11.74 -24.21
CA THR A 892 -15.99 -12.54 -24.59
C THR A 892 -16.27 -14.04 -24.45
N ALA A 893 -16.91 -14.46 -23.35
CA ALA A 893 -17.27 -15.85 -23.13
C ALA A 893 -18.30 -16.35 -24.17
N GLN A 894 -19.24 -15.50 -24.60
CA GLN A 894 -20.17 -15.82 -25.70
C GLN A 894 -19.46 -15.96 -27.04
N ILE A 895 -18.54 -15.04 -27.36
CA ILE A 895 -17.74 -15.10 -28.58
C ILE A 895 -16.92 -16.39 -28.61
N PHE A 896 -16.35 -16.81 -27.49
CA PHE A 896 -15.60 -18.07 -27.40
C PHE A 896 -16.50 -19.28 -27.70
N LEU A 897 -17.73 -19.28 -27.20
CA LEU A 897 -18.72 -20.32 -27.50
C LEU A 897 -19.05 -20.37 -28.99
N GLU A 898 -19.27 -19.21 -29.62
CA GLU A 898 -19.56 -19.10 -31.06
C GLU A 898 -18.37 -19.53 -31.93
N LEU A 899 -17.15 -19.08 -31.62
CA LEU A 899 -15.93 -19.45 -32.33
C LEU A 899 -15.69 -20.97 -32.29
N LYS A 900 -16.04 -21.60 -31.17
CA LYS A 900 -15.80 -23.02 -30.93
C LYS A 900 -16.84 -23.94 -31.59
N SER A 901 -18.03 -23.43 -31.88
CA SER A 901 -19.13 -24.19 -32.47
C SER A 901 -18.76 -24.94 -33.77
N ASN A 902 -17.82 -24.41 -34.57
CA ASN A 902 -17.40 -24.96 -35.86
C ASN A 902 -15.91 -25.36 -35.94
N GLN A 903 -15.23 -25.54 -34.79
CA GLN A 903 -13.79 -25.79 -34.74
C GLN A 903 -13.44 -27.08 -33.98
N GLU A 904 -12.28 -27.66 -34.29
CA GLU A 904 -11.72 -28.81 -33.57
C GLU A 904 -11.25 -28.42 -32.16
N GLU A 905 -11.24 -29.40 -31.26
CA GLU A 905 -10.78 -29.23 -29.88
C GLU A 905 -9.25 -29.10 -29.81
N PRO A 906 -8.72 -28.21 -28.96
CA PRO A 906 -7.28 -28.04 -28.78
C PRO A 906 -6.63 -29.27 -28.14
N ASP A 907 -5.43 -29.64 -28.62
CA ASP A 907 -4.59 -30.65 -27.98
C ASP A 907 -3.63 -30.00 -26.98
N ILE A 908 -3.64 -30.51 -25.75
CA ILE A 908 -2.89 -29.98 -24.61
C ILE A 908 -1.38 -30.18 -24.81
N ALA A 909 -0.96 -31.35 -25.30
CA ALA A 909 0.45 -31.68 -25.47
C ALA A 909 1.10 -30.78 -26.55
N SER A 910 0.40 -30.58 -27.67
CA SER A 910 0.84 -29.65 -28.71
C SER A 910 0.98 -28.22 -28.19
N ALA A 911 0.01 -27.72 -27.42
CA ALA A 911 0.01 -26.37 -26.88
C ALA A 911 1.23 -26.06 -26.00
N ILE A 912 1.62 -26.99 -25.13
CA ILE A 912 2.77 -26.83 -24.22
C ILE A 912 4.09 -26.85 -24.99
N SER A 913 4.20 -27.68 -26.04
CA SER A 913 5.44 -27.83 -26.82
C SER A 913 5.77 -26.63 -27.72
N LYS A 914 4.78 -25.82 -28.07
CA LYS A 914 4.96 -24.64 -28.92
C LYS A 914 5.66 -23.53 -28.14
N GLY A 915 6.66 -22.89 -28.73
CA GLY A 915 7.37 -21.72 -28.17
C GLY A 915 8.45 -22.02 -27.10
N VAL A 916 8.72 -23.28 -26.78
CA VAL A 916 9.83 -23.68 -25.91
C VAL A 916 11.09 -23.95 -26.76
N ASP A 917 12.13 -23.15 -26.57
CA ASP A 917 13.43 -23.38 -27.23
C ASP A 917 14.13 -24.59 -26.61
N SER A 918 14.17 -25.70 -27.35
CA SER A 918 14.77 -26.98 -26.92
C SER A 918 16.28 -26.94 -26.62
N GLN A 919 16.94 -25.80 -26.81
CA GLN A 919 18.37 -25.59 -26.57
C GLN A 919 18.71 -25.09 -25.15
N ILE A 920 17.73 -24.58 -24.39
CA ILE A 920 17.93 -24.09 -23.02
C ILE A 920 17.46 -25.18 -22.04
N LYS A 921 18.33 -26.13 -21.74
CA LYS A 921 18.11 -27.12 -20.68
C LYS A 921 19.02 -26.80 -19.50
N SER A 922 18.43 -26.57 -18.33
CA SER A 922 19.14 -26.72 -17.06
C SER A 922 19.42 -28.21 -16.81
N ASN A 923 20.41 -28.52 -15.95
CA ASN A 923 20.77 -29.90 -15.61
C ASN A 923 19.61 -30.70 -14.97
N ASP A 924 18.55 -30.04 -14.50
CA ASP A 924 17.36 -30.65 -13.88
C ASP A 924 16.10 -30.66 -14.78
N GLY A 925 16.22 -30.29 -16.06
CA GLY A 925 15.11 -30.42 -17.02
C GLY A 925 13.96 -29.42 -16.85
N GLY A 926 14.09 -28.42 -15.98
CA GLY A 926 13.16 -27.27 -15.87
C GLY A 926 13.66 -26.01 -16.60
N PRO A 927 12.78 -25.06 -16.95
CA PRO A 927 13.20 -23.75 -17.44
C PRO A 927 14.02 -23.01 -16.38
N PRO A 928 15.07 -22.26 -16.75
CA PRO A 928 15.87 -21.51 -15.78
C PRO A 928 15.01 -20.42 -15.12
N MET A 929 14.91 -20.45 -13.79
CA MET A 929 14.32 -19.35 -13.02
C MET A 929 15.36 -18.24 -12.88
N TYR A 930 15.23 -17.18 -13.68
CA TYR A 930 15.94 -15.93 -13.46
C TYR A 930 15.08 -14.96 -12.65
N ASN A 931 15.71 -14.04 -11.93
CA ASN A 931 15.00 -12.94 -11.29
C ASN A 931 14.68 -11.87 -12.36
N ASP A 932 13.47 -11.91 -12.91
CA ASP A 932 13.02 -11.00 -13.98
C ASP A 932 13.15 -9.51 -13.58
N ASP A 933 12.91 -9.15 -12.30
CA ASP A 933 13.00 -7.77 -11.83
C ASP A 933 14.44 -7.22 -11.89
N ALA A 934 15.43 -8.08 -11.58
CA ALA A 934 16.84 -7.71 -11.67
C ALA A 934 17.28 -7.58 -13.13
N ILE A 935 16.73 -8.39 -14.04
CA ILE A 935 16.99 -8.31 -15.47
C ILE A 935 16.42 -7.03 -16.05
N ASP A 936 15.20 -6.66 -15.67
CA ASP A 936 14.57 -5.42 -16.10
C ASP A 936 15.37 -4.20 -15.62
N LEU A 937 15.90 -4.21 -14.39
CA LEU A 937 16.78 -3.16 -13.90
C LEU A 937 18.08 -3.07 -14.70
N LEU A 938 18.71 -4.22 -15.02
CA LEU A 938 19.92 -4.27 -15.83
C LEU A 938 19.70 -3.71 -17.24
N GLN A 939 18.57 -4.03 -17.87
CA GLN A 939 18.24 -3.55 -19.22
C GLN A 939 17.99 -2.03 -19.28
N ASN A 940 17.72 -1.38 -18.14
CA ASN A 940 17.58 0.07 -18.06
C ASN A 940 18.93 0.80 -17.97
N ILE A 941 20.05 0.09 -17.72
CA ILE A 941 21.38 0.70 -17.64
C ILE A 941 21.87 1.05 -19.06
N PRO A 942 22.27 2.30 -19.33
CA PRO A 942 22.75 2.69 -20.65
C PRO A 942 23.98 1.87 -21.06
N GLY A 943 23.88 1.15 -22.19
CA GLY A 943 24.92 0.25 -22.70
C GLY A 943 24.60 -1.25 -22.54
N ILE A 944 23.60 -1.61 -21.73
CA ILE A 944 23.07 -2.97 -21.62
C ILE A 944 21.86 -3.11 -22.54
N ASN A 945 21.91 -4.11 -23.43
CA ASN A 945 20.94 -4.42 -24.48
C ASN A 945 20.46 -5.87 -24.35
N ASN A 946 19.36 -6.20 -25.05
CA ASN A 946 18.80 -7.57 -25.12
C ASN A 946 19.76 -8.65 -25.66
N VAL A 947 20.91 -8.26 -26.20
CA VAL A 947 21.92 -9.19 -26.72
C VAL A 947 23.06 -9.44 -25.72
N ASN A 948 23.43 -8.44 -24.92
CA ASN A 948 24.62 -8.51 -24.06
C ASN A 948 24.30 -8.78 -22.58
N TYR A 949 23.06 -8.58 -22.13
CA TYR A 949 22.67 -8.76 -20.73
C TYR A 949 22.87 -10.20 -20.23
N TYR A 950 22.73 -11.20 -21.11
CA TYR A 950 23.02 -12.60 -20.79
C TYR A 950 24.47 -12.83 -20.34
N ASN A 951 25.44 -12.13 -20.95
CA ASN A 951 26.85 -12.25 -20.57
C ASN A 951 27.11 -11.65 -19.19
N VAL A 952 26.37 -10.60 -18.82
CA VAL A 952 26.43 -9.98 -17.49
C VAL A 952 25.86 -10.93 -16.44
N ILE A 953 24.70 -11.53 -16.70
CA ILE A 953 24.06 -12.50 -15.78
C ILE A 953 24.94 -13.73 -15.56
N GLN A 954 25.62 -14.23 -16.59
CA GLN A 954 26.48 -15.41 -16.45
C GLN A 954 27.71 -15.15 -15.59
N LYS A 955 28.25 -13.92 -15.60
CA LYS A 955 29.51 -13.58 -14.92
C LYS A 955 29.31 -12.89 -13.57
N VAL A 956 28.19 -12.19 -13.35
CA VAL A 956 27.94 -11.39 -12.16
C VAL A 956 26.81 -12.00 -11.33
N ARG A 957 27.03 -12.18 -10.02
CA ARG A 957 26.07 -12.81 -9.10
C ARG A 957 25.05 -11.83 -8.53
N SER A 958 25.47 -10.59 -8.23
CA SER A 958 24.63 -9.53 -7.69
C SER A 958 24.83 -8.19 -8.40
N ILE A 959 23.80 -7.34 -8.40
CA ILE A 959 23.91 -5.96 -8.91
C ILE A 959 24.88 -5.14 -8.05
N GLU A 960 24.98 -5.44 -6.75
CA GLU A 960 25.98 -4.83 -5.87
C GLU A 960 27.41 -5.11 -6.39
N ASP A 961 27.69 -6.36 -6.77
CA ASP A 961 28.97 -6.74 -7.37
C ASP A 961 29.21 -5.96 -8.67
N LEU A 962 28.18 -5.77 -9.50
CA LEU A 962 28.27 -5.00 -10.76
C LEU A 962 28.71 -3.56 -10.51
N VAL A 963 28.21 -2.90 -9.46
CA VAL A 963 28.55 -1.51 -9.12
C VAL A 963 30.00 -1.38 -8.63
N GLN A 964 30.53 -2.43 -8.01
CA GLN A 964 31.90 -2.46 -7.50
C GLN A 964 32.94 -2.85 -8.57
N LEU A 965 32.52 -3.24 -9.79
CA LEU A 965 33.45 -3.67 -10.83
C LEU A 965 34.30 -2.50 -11.39
N PRO A 966 35.59 -2.74 -11.67
CA PRO A 966 36.45 -1.76 -12.34
C PRO A 966 36.08 -1.63 -13.83
N LEU A 967 36.43 -0.48 -14.42
CA LEU A 967 36.16 -0.16 -15.84
C LEU A 967 36.65 -1.25 -16.82
N GLU A 968 37.77 -1.90 -16.52
CA GLU A 968 38.34 -2.98 -17.34
C GLU A 968 37.40 -4.20 -17.43
N ALA A 969 36.73 -4.54 -16.33
CA ALA A 969 35.76 -5.63 -16.31
C ALA A 969 34.50 -5.27 -17.11
N PHE A 970 34.09 -4.00 -17.11
CA PHE A 970 32.99 -3.52 -17.96
C PHE A 970 33.31 -3.64 -19.46
N TYR A 971 34.56 -3.40 -19.85
CA TYR A 971 35.00 -3.61 -21.24
C TYR A 971 34.98 -5.08 -21.64
N GLU A 972 35.38 -5.98 -20.74
CA GLU A 972 35.32 -7.42 -20.98
C GLU A 972 33.87 -7.94 -21.12
N LEU A 973 32.93 -7.33 -20.39
CA LEU A 973 31.52 -7.73 -20.36
C LEU A 973 30.70 -7.17 -21.53
N LEU A 974 30.86 -5.87 -21.82
CA LEU A 974 29.95 -5.13 -22.71
C LEU A 974 30.65 -4.55 -23.95
N GLY A 975 31.98 -4.61 -24.02
CA GLY A 975 32.80 -3.93 -25.01
C GLY A 975 33.12 -2.48 -24.63
N GLN A 976 34.03 -1.84 -25.36
CA GLN A 976 34.63 -0.56 -24.98
C GLN A 976 33.65 0.63 -24.96
N GLU A 977 32.74 0.71 -25.93
CA GLU A 977 31.77 1.82 -26.01
C GLU A 977 30.62 1.68 -25.00
N ASN A 978 30.01 0.50 -24.93
CA ASN A 978 28.91 0.21 -24.02
C ASN A 978 29.39 0.13 -22.56
N GLY A 979 30.57 -0.43 -22.33
CA GLY A 979 31.21 -0.46 -21.01
C GLY A 979 31.51 0.93 -20.48
N ASN A 980 31.96 1.87 -21.33
CA ASN A 980 32.14 3.27 -20.94
C ASN A 980 30.82 3.95 -20.56
N LYS A 981 29.74 3.73 -21.31
CA LYS A 981 28.43 4.31 -21.00
C LYS A 981 27.89 3.77 -19.66
N ALA A 982 27.98 2.45 -19.46
CA ALA A 982 27.54 1.81 -18.23
C ALA A 982 28.38 2.25 -17.02
N PHE A 983 29.72 2.27 -17.16
CA PHE A 983 30.61 2.70 -16.10
C PHE A 983 30.46 4.18 -15.76
N ASN A 984 30.35 5.08 -16.74
CA ASN A 984 30.14 6.51 -16.48
C ASN A 984 28.80 6.77 -15.77
N PHE A 985 27.75 6.03 -16.12
CA PHE A 985 26.47 6.12 -15.42
C PHE A 985 26.58 5.70 -13.95
N ILE A 986 27.35 4.64 -13.67
CA ILE A 986 27.49 4.06 -12.32
C ILE A 986 28.51 4.84 -11.45
N SER A 987 29.63 5.27 -12.05
CA SER A 987 30.81 5.81 -11.34
C SER A 987 30.89 7.34 -11.29
N ASN A 988 29.94 8.06 -11.88
CA ASN A 988 29.89 9.52 -11.80
C ASN A 988 29.69 9.97 -10.33
N ALA A 989 30.80 10.15 -9.64
CA ALA A 989 30.86 10.72 -8.29
C ALA A 989 30.73 12.25 -8.35
N VAL A 990 29.78 12.78 -7.59
CA VAL A 990 29.54 14.21 -7.42
C VAL A 990 30.73 14.83 -6.66
N LYS A 991 31.45 15.78 -7.27
CA LYS A 991 32.44 16.65 -6.60
C LYS A 991 31.87 18.01 -6.22
#